data_AF-A0A2V9KHX1-F1
#
_entry.id   AF-A0A2V9KHX1-F1
#
_cell.length_a   1.000
_cell.length_b   1.000
_cell.length_c   1.000
_cell.angle_alpha   90.00
_cell.angle_beta   90.00
_cell.angle_gamma   90.00
#
_symmetry.space_group_name_H-M   'P 1'
#
loop_
_entity.id
_entity.type
_entity.pdbx_description
1 polymer ?
#
loop_
_entity_poly.entity_id
_entity_poly.type
_entity_poly.pdbx_seq_one_letter_code
_entity_poly.pdbx_strand_id
1 'polypeptide(L)'
;MALGVIAAAAQSSNSLFQSSHTAIQSSNSTGSFAPSTVVNQYCIFCHSKELKTAGVVLEGLDFSQVGPNAPVLERVLRKVRTGEMPPAGMPRPDAALRGRFTNWLVAALDRDAAAHPNPGRPVIHRLNRAEYSNAIRDLLALDIHPGNLLPVDDSGYGFDNVGAVLSVSPTLLERYLYVSRLVSRLAVGDPATKPDEEGFTPAEASRVGGERKPRNERVGDNLPFDSSGGMEFTYYFPLDADYSLRVKLGGGAGDNGAAPRYEVRVPVKAGLRTVGVTYLRESAEPEIAAPPLPDRLAPPPAPIPSLPAEMDVRLDGVRLKRFEVPHSGDLPPQVNDVFVAGPYNPTGRGETPSRDRLFVCRPATLRAEEPCARKVLATVGRRAFRRPVTDADIRPLMAFYRAGRRRGDFDEGIEKALRAILVSPDFLFRIERDPARDAPGAVYRINDFELASRLSFFLWSSIPEDELLTLAGQHRLRSPVVLHQQVRRMLADPRSEALVSNFAGQWLDLRNLALLRPDPDVFPEFDESLRESLLEETDLFFASVLREDRSVLDLVGAHYTFLNQRLAEHYGIPNIYGSQFRRVTLTDPNRGGLLGQGSILTVTSYPNRTSIVQRGKWILENLLGTPPPPPPPGVAALQPQNHDGKLLTSREQMEQHRTDPVCASCHARMDPL
;
A
#
# COMPACT_ATOMS: atom_id res chain seq x y z
N MET A 1 -9.21 -3.51 -61.64
CA MET A 1 -9.71 -2.14 -61.36
C MET A 1 -9.94 -2.00 -59.87
N ALA A 2 -9.51 -0.87 -59.30
CA ALA A 2 -9.72 -0.42 -57.92
C ALA A 2 -8.87 -1.09 -56.81
N LEU A 3 -7.55 -1.05 -56.98
CA LEU A 3 -6.60 -0.82 -55.87
C LEU A 3 -6.44 0.71 -55.76
N GLY A 4 -7.04 1.32 -54.73
CA GLY A 4 -6.81 2.74 -54.42
C GLY A 4 -8.05 3.49 -53.98
N VAL A 5 -8.48 3.32 -52.71
CA VAL A 5 -9.30 4.31 -51.98
C VAL A 5 -9.03 4.34 -50.46
N ILE A 6 -8.49 3.31 -49.80
CA ILE A 6 -8.41 3.29 -48.31
C ILE A 6 -7.05 3.78 -47.76
N ALA A 7 -6.49 4.85 -48.33
CA ALA A 7 -5.24 5.46 -47.85
C ALA A 7 -5.33 6.96 -47.53
N ALA A 8 -6.53 7.55 -47.54
CA ALA A 8 -6.70 9.01 -47.46
C ALA A 8 -7.52 9.53 -46.26
N ALA A 9 -7.77 8.72 -45.23
CA ALA A 9 -8.59 9.13 -44.06
C ALA A 9 -7.86 9.14 -42.70
N ALA A 10 -6.53 8.96 -42.68
CA ALA A 10 -5.73 8.93 -41.44
C ALA A 10 -4.78 10.13 -41.27
N GLN A 11 -4.93 11.19 -42.08
CA GLN A 11 -4.09 12.39 -42.02
C GLN A 11 -4.83 13.68 -41.61
N SER A 12 -6.11 13.61 -41.23
CA SER A 12 -6.94 14.81 -40.99
C SER A 12 -7.48 15.00 -39.56
N SER A 13 -6.91 14.34 -38.54
CA SER A 13 -7.35 14.51 -37.15
C SER A 13 -6.27 15.04 -36.18
N ASN A 14 -5.12 15.50 -36.70
CA ASN A 14 -4.03 16.07 -35.88
C ASN A 14 -3.97 17.61 -35.93
N SER A 15 -5.07 18.30 -36.24
CA SER A 15 -5.10 19.76 -36.45
C SER A 15 -6.19 20.51 -35.65
N LEU A 16 -6.61 20.00 -34.49
CA LEU A 16 -7.56 20.69 -33.62
C LEU A 16 -7.11 20.69 -32.15
N PHE A 17 -5.86 21.11 -31.90
CA PHE A 17 -5.41 21.64 -30.61
C PHE A 17 -4.28 22.64 -30.86
N GLN A 18 -4.59 23.70 -31.61
CA GLN A 18 -3.77 24.90 -31.68
C GLN A 18 -4.70 26.10 -31.71
N SER A 19 -4.35 27.10 -30.91
CA SER A 19 -4.90 28.46 -30.87
C SER A 19 -6.00 28.71 -29.84
N SER A 20 -5.58 28.97 -28.60
CA SER A 20 -6.08 30.09 -27.77
C SER A 20 -5.07 30.39 -26.65
N HIS A 21 -3.82 30.69 -27.02
CA HIS A 21 -2.95 31.47 -26.15
C HIS A 21 -2.76 32.83 -26.81
N THR A 22 -3.55 33.78 -26.33
CA THR A 22 -3.34 35.21 -26.56
C THR A 22 -1.94 35.55 -26.05
N ALA A 23 -1.03 35.75 -27.00
CA ALA A 23 0.32 36.20 -26.72
C ALA A 23 0.25 37.62 -26.15
N ILE A 24 0.43 37.75 -24.83
CA ILE A 24 0.94 39.00 -24.26
C ILE A 24 2.39 39.06 -24.70
N GLN A 25 2.65 39.84 -25.75
CA GLN A 25 3.99 40.22 -26.18
C GLN A 25 4.66 41.00 -25.04
N SER A 26 5.36 40.30 -24.15
CA SER A 26 6.37 40.93 -23.31
C SER A 26 7.60 41.17 -24.18
N SER A 27 7.98 42.44 -24.33
CA SER A 27 9.20 42.90 -24.97
C SER A 27 10.41 42.05 -24.57
N ASN A 28 10.95 41.30 -25.54
CA ASN A 28 12.21 40.58 -25.44
C ASN A 28 13.37 41.57 -25.34
N SER A 29 13.97 41.69 -24.15
CA SER A 29 15.37 42.10 -24.03
C SER A 29 16.25 40.86 -24.24
N THR A 30 16.78 40.68 -25.44
CA THR A 30 17.81 39.67 -25.78
C THR A 30 19.17 40.07 -25.21
N GLY A 31 19.29 40.09 -23.89
CA GLY A 31 20.58 40.02 -23.20
C GLY A 31 20.87 38.57 -22.84
N SER A 32 22.05 38.06 -23.17
CA SER A 32 22.49 36.72 -22.74
C SER A 32 22.36 36.62 -21.22
N PHE A 33 21.53 35.70 -20.72
CA PHE A 33 21.39 35.47 -19.29
C PHE A 33 22.72 34.96 -18.71
N ALA A 34 23.30 35.71 -17.78
CA ALA A 34 24.59 35.40 -17.17
C ALA A 34 24.39 34.79 -15.77
N PRO A 35 24.39 33.45 -15.62
CA PRO A 35 24.15 32.78 -14.33
C PRO A 35 25.19 33.16 -13.27
N SER A 36 26.43 33.40 -13.69
CA SER A 36 27.52 33.86 -12.82
C SER A 36 27.19 35.19 -12.11
N THR A 37 26.44 36.09 -12.75
CA THR A 37 26.06 37.37 -12.14
C THR A 37 25.14 37.16 -10.95
N VAL A 38 24.15 36.26 -11.10
CA VAL A 38 23.22 35.91 -10.01
C VAL A 38 23.97 35.26 -8.84
N VAL A 39 24.85 34.29 -9.14
CA VAL A 39 25.60 33.58 -8.10
C VAL A 39 26.56 34.52 -7.36
N ASN A 40 27.27 35.38 -8.08
CA ASN A 40 28.21 36.33 -7.48
C ASN A 40 27.49 37.33 -6.57
N GLN A 41 26.33 37.83 -6.99
CA GLN A 41 25.59 38.85 -6.24
C GLN A 41 24.86 38.29 -5.02
N TYR A 42 24.27 37.10 -5.15
CA TYR A 42 23.31 36.61 -4.15
C TYR A 42 23.80 35.39 -3.35
N CYS A 43 24.85 34.70 -3.80
CA CYS A 43 25.24 33.41 -3.20
C CYS A 43 26.66 33.42 -2.61
N ILE A 44 27.63 34.06 -3.26
CA ILE A 44 29.05 33.95 -2.88
C ILE A 44 29.34 34.48 -1.48
N PHE A 45 28.58 35.47 -0.99
CA PHE A 45 28.78 35.97 0.38
C PHE A 45 28.82 34.85 1.42
N CYS A 46 27.97 33.82 1.31
CA CYS A 46 28.00 32.66 2.23
C CYS A 46 28.72 31.44 1.64
N HIS A 47 28.72 31.27 0.32
CA HIS A 47 29.24 30.08 -0.38
C HIS A 47 30.58 30.34 -1.10
N SER A 48 31.41 31.23 -0.55
CA SER A 48 32.79 31.44 -0.99
C SER A 48 33.72 30.31 -0.58
N LYS A 49 34.95 30.32 -1.09
CA LYS A 49 36.01 29.39 -0.67
C LYS A 49 36.43 29.57 0.79
N GLU A 50 36.17 30.72 1.40
CA GLU A 50 36.49 31.01 2.80
C GLU A 50 35.37 30.55 3.74
N LEU A 51 34.14 31.02 3.51
CA LEU A 51 33.02 30.79 4.43
C LEU A 51 32.45 29.37 4.32
N LYS A 52 32.38 28.82 3.10
CA LYS A 52 31.90 27.45 2.82
C LYS A 52 30.64 27.08 3.62
N THR A 53 29.67 27.97 3.71
CA THR A 53 28.49 27.76 4.56
C THR A 53 27.79 26.46 4.15
N ALA A 54 27.49 25.60 5.13
CA ALA A 54 26.95 24.26 4.93
C ALA A 54 27.79 23.35 4.01
N GLY A 55 29.10 23.60 3.92
CA GLY A 55 30.05 22.82 3.10
C GLY A 55 29.91 23.05 1.59
N VAL A 56 29.18 24.09 1.16
CA VAL A 56 28.93 24.38 -0.26
C VAL A 56 29.80 25.56 -0.71
N VAL A 57 30.52 25.36 -1.83
CA VAL A 57 31.33 26.38 -2.50
C VAL A 57 30.80 26.58 -3.92
N LEU A 58 30.40 27.80 -4.23
CA LEU A 58 29.89 28.19 -5.56
C LEU A 58 30.84 29.16 -6.29
N GLU A 59 31.81 29.71 -5.56
CA GLU A 59 32.81 30.62 -6.11
C GLU A 59 33.76 29.89 -7.08
N GLY A 60 33.87 30.44 -8.29
CA GLY A 60 34.75 29.90 -9.33
C GLY A 60 34.19 28.70 -10.09
N LEU A 61 32.91 28.38 -9.93
CA LEU A 61 32.25 27.36 -10.75
C LEU A 61 32.12 27.82 -12.20
N ASP A 62 32.47 26.92 -13.12
CA ASP A 62 32.24 27.13 -14.55
C ASP A 62 30.81 26.72 -14.92
N PHE A 63 29.94 27.71 -15.11
CA PHE A 63 28.55 27.50 -15.51
C PHE A 63 28.37 27.17 -17.00
N SER A 64 29.46 27.14 -17.79
CA SER A 64 29.43 26.59 -19.15
C SER A 64 29.50 25.05 -19.16
N GLN A 65 30.02 24.44 -18.09
CA GLN A 65 30.10 22.99 -17.89
C GLN A 65 29.48 22.58 -16.55
N VAL A 66 28.19 22.27 -16.57
CA VAL A 66 27.46 21.93 -15.34
C VAL A 66 27.75 20.51 -14.84
N GLY A 67 28.14 19.57 -15.72
CA GLY A 67 28.27 18.14 -15.38
C GLY A 67 29.16 17.83 -14.18
N PRO A 68 30.42 18.31 -14.11
CA PRO A 68 31.29 18.10 -12.95
C PRO A 68 30.70 18.61 -11.63
N ASN A 69 29.77 19.56 -11.68
CA ASN A 69 29.16 20.21 -10.54
C ASN A 69 27.68 19.85 -10.36
N ALA A 70 27.13 18.93 -11.16
CA ALA A 70 25.70 18.62 -11.20
C ALA A 70 25.10 18.30 -9.82
N PRO A 71 25.74 17.48 -8.95
CA PRO A 71 25.20 17.20 -7.61
C PRO A 71 25.05 18.44 -6.71
N VAL A 72 25.99 19.39 -6.80
CA VAL A 72 25.93 20.65 -6.03
C VAL A 72 24.85 21.55 -6.64
N LEU A 73 24.82 21.66 -7.96
CA LEU A 73 23.88 22.50 -8.70
C LEU A 73 22.43 22.04 -8.55
N GLU A 74 22.15 20.74 -8.45
CA GLU A 74 20.81 20.25 -8.10
C GLU A 74 20.38 20.68 -6.69
N ARG A 75 21.29 20.68 -5.71
CA ARG A 75 20.99 21.20 -4.37
C ARG A 75 20.70 22.69 -4.41
N VAL A 76 21.46 23.46 -5.19
CA VAL A 76 21.20 24.89 -5.42
C VAL A 76 19.83 25.09 -6.04
N LEU A 77 19.50 24.34 -7.11
CA LEU A 77 18.19 24.40 -7.77
C LEU A 77 17.05 24.18 -6.77
N ARG A 78 17.12 23.12 -5.95
CA ARG A 78 16.10 22.83 -4.92
C ARG A 78 15.93 24.01 -3.96
N LYS A 79 17.01 24.53 -3.38
CA LYS A 79 16.97 25.61 -2.38
C LYS A 79 16.53 26.96 -2.95
N VAL A 80 16.89 27.26 -4.19
CA VAL A 80 16.49 28.52 -4.85
C VAL A 80 15.04 28.43 -5.33
N ARG A 81 14.61 27.29 -5.88
CA ARG A 81 13.23 27.08 -6.34
C ARG A 81 12.21 27.20 -5.21
N THR A 82 12.57 26.76 -4.00
CA THR A 82 11.70 26.87 -2.81
C THR A 82 11.86 28.19 -2.04
N GLY A 83 12.73 29.10 -2.50
CA GLY A 83 12.94 30.40 -1.85
C GLY A 83 13.66 30.34 -0.50
N GLU A 84 14.26 29.19 -0.15
CA GLU A 84 15.07 29.02 1.04
C GLU A 84 16.40 29.78 0.93
N MET A 85 16.93 29.86 -0.29
CA MET A 85 18.17 30.57 -0.60
C MET A 85 17.96 31.71 -1.60
N PRO A 86 18.54 32.90 -1.36
CA PRO A 86 19.24 33.34 -0.13
C PRO A 86 18.33 33.36 1.11
N PRO A 87 18.84 33.22 2.35
CA PRO A 87 18.00 33.16 3.56
C PRO A 87 17.31 34.50 3.87
N ALA A 88 16.36 34.49 4.82
CA ALA A 88 15.69 35.71 5.27
C ALA A 88 16.71 36.73 5.82
N GLY A 89 16.50 38.01 5.54
CA GLY A 89 17.42 39.09 5.92
C GLY A 89 18.59 39.33 4.95
N MET A 90 18.82 38.44 3.98
CA MET A 90 19.84 38.62 2.95
C MET A 90 19.27 39.24 1.66
N PRO A 91 20.09 39.89 0.81
CA PRO A 91 19.67 40.32 -0.52
C PRO A 91 19.13 39.12 -1.32
N ARG A 92 17.95 39.28 -1.92
CA ARG A 92 17.27 38.22 -2.69
C ARG A 92 16.99 38.70 -4.11
N PRO A 93 17.12 37.83 -5.12
CA PRO A 93 16.66 38.13 -6.46
C PRO A 93 15.12 38.27 -6.45
N ASP A 94 14.60 39.16 -7.29
CA ASP A 94 13.17 39.23 -7.54
C ASP A 94 12.63 37.91 -8.14
N ALA A 95 11.31 37.75 -8.14
CA ALA A 95 10.67 36.51 -8.58
C ALA A 95 10.98 36.18 -10.06
N ALA A 96 11.09 37.19 -10.93
CA ALA A 96 11.34 37.00 -12.35
C ALA A 96 12.79 36.55 -12.62
N LEU A 97 13.76 37.19 -11.97
CA LEU A 97 15.18 36.82 -12.05
C LEU A 97 15.43 35.43 -11.47
N ARG A 98 14.82 35.13 -10.30
CA ARG A 98 14.87 33.80 -9.70
C ARG A 98 14.32 32.73 -10.64
N GLY A 99 13.15 32.98 -11.24
CA GLY A 99 12.54 32.06 -12.21
C GLY A 99 13.41 31.83 -13.45
N ARG A 100 14.02 32.89 -14.01
CA ARG A 100 14.97 32.76 -15.13
C ARG A 100 16.18 31.92 -14.75
N PHE A 101 16.76 32.14 -13.57
CA PHE A 101 17.90 31.38 -13.07
C PHE A 101 17.57 29.89 -12.90
N THR A 102 16.45 29.57 -12.25
CA THR A 102 16.04 28.17 -12.05
C THR A 102 15.72 27.48 -13.36
N ASN A 103 15.06 28.15 -14.31
CA ASN A 103 14.74 27.58 -15.61
C ASN A 103 16.00 27.31 -16.44
N TRP A 104 16.97 28.24 -16.42
CA TRP A 104 18.27 28.03 -17.04
C TRP A 104 19.01 26.84 -16.41
N LEU A 105 19.02 26.74 -15.08
CA LEU A 105 19.74 25.70 -14.36
C LEU A 105 19.16 24.30 -14.66
N VAL A 106 17.82 24.18 -14.69
CA VAL A 106 17.13 22.96 -15.14
C VAL A 106 17.56 22.61 -16.56
N ALA A 107 17.43 23.53 -17.52
CA ALA A 107 17.78 23.28 -18.91
C ALA A 107 19.27 22.96 -19.14
N ALA A 108 20.17 23.47 -18.29
CA ALA A 108 21.58 23.14 -18.34
C ALA A 108 21.85 21.72 -17.82
N LEU A 109 21.28 21.37 -16.65
CA LEU A 109 21.40 20.04 -16.06
C LEU A 109 20.78 18.96 -16.95
N ASP A 110 19.60 19.21 -17.54
CA ASP A 110 18.93 18.28 -18.44
C ASP A 110 19.74 18.00 -19.71
N ARG A 111 20.37 19.04 -20.28
CA ARG A 111 21.25 18.88 -21.46
C ARG A 111 22.49 18.05 -21.15
N ASP A 112 23.11 18.27 -20.00
CA ASP A 112 24.25 17.47 -19.57
C ASP A 112 23.86 16.02 -19.30
N ALA A 113 22.76 15.78 -18.59
CA ALA A 113 22.25 14.43 -18.33
C ALA A 113 21.90 13.67 -19.62
N ALA A 114 21.41 14.35 -20.65
CA ALA A 114 21.16 13.75 -21.97
C ALA A 114 22.44 13.41 -22.73
N ALA A 115 23.49 14.23 -22.61
CA ALA A 115 24.79 14.00 -23.25
C ALA A 115 25.64 12.95 -22.51
N HIS A 116 25.49 12.88 -21.19
CA HIS A 116 26.23 11.99 -20.29
C HIS A 116 25.27 11.22 -19.37
N PRO A 117 24.48 10.26 -19.91
CA PRO A 117 23.52 9.53 -19.11
C PRO A 117 24.19 8.79 -17.96
N ASN A 118 23.68 9.00 -16.75
CA ASN A 118 24.10 8.25 -15.56
C ASN A 118 22.86 7.68 -14.86
N PRO A 119 22.38 6.49 -15.25
CA PRO A 119 21.22 5.86 -14.61
C PRO A 119 21.51 5.33 -13.20
N GLY A 120 22.74 5.49 -12.69
CA GLY A 120 23.20 4.88 -11.45
C GLY A 120 23.43 3.39 -11.58
N ARG A 121 23.79 2.74 -10.46
CA ARG A 121 23.93 1.28 -10.37
C ARG A 121 22.77 0.69 -9.56
N PRO A 122 22.03 -0.29 -10.11
CA PRO A 122 21.04 -1.00 -9.32
C PRO A 122 21.76 -1.79 -8.21
N VAL A 123 21.27 -1.67 -6.98
CA VAL A 123 21.65 -2.55 -5.88
C VAL A 123 20.87 -3.85 -5.96
N ILE A 124 21.44 -4.93 -5.42
CA ILE A 124 20.73 -6.21 -5.30
C ILE A 124 19.45 -5.96 -4.49
N HIS A 125 18.31 -6.23 -5.09
CA HIS A 125 17.01 -5.97 -4.47
C HIS A 125 16.36 -7.30 -4.08
N ARG A 126 16.34 -7.60 -2.78
CA ARG A 126 15.59 -8.73 -2.21
C ARG A 126 14.09 -8.44 -2.20
N LEU A 127 13.24 -9.41 -2.50
CA LEU A 127 11.80 -9.23 -2.30
C LEU A 127 11.50 -8.89 -0.85
N ASN A 128 10.84 -7.76 -0.60
CA ASN A 128 10.34 -7.42 0.73
C ASN A 128 9.13 -8.31 1.09
N ARG A 129 8.58 -8.19 2.31
CA ARG A 129 7.45 -9.01 2.79
C ARG A 129 6.23 -8.98 1.86
N ALA A 130 5.87 -7.80 1.36
CA ALA A 130 4.73 -7.62 0.46
C ALA A 130 5.01 -8.25 -0.91
N GLU A 131 6.16 -7.94 -1.51
CA GLU A 131 6.59 -8.49 -2.80
C GLU A 131 6.73 -10.01 -2.76
N TYR A 132 7.24 -10.59 -1.67
CA TYR A 132 7.35 -12.04 -1.48
C TYR A 132 5.96 -12.69 -1.42
N SER A 133 5.01 -12.06 -0.72
CA SER A 133 3.64 -12.56 -0.61
C SER A 133 2.91 -12.51 -1.94
N ASN A 134 3.01 -11.37 -2.64
CA ASN A 134 2.43 -11.19 -3.97
C ASN A 134 3.05 -12.13 -5.01
N ALA A 135 4.38 -12.32 -4.95
CA ALA A 135 5.08 -13.25 -5.82
C ALA A 135 4.60 -14.70 -5.61
N ILE A 136 4.33 -15.11 -4.37
CA ILE A 136 3.75 -16.43 -4.08
C ILE A 136 2.31 -16.53 -4.57
N ARG A 137 1.48 -15.51 -4.33
CA ARG A 137 0.11 -15.45 -4.86
C ARG A 137 0.10 -15.58 -6.38
N ASP A 138 0.98 -14.89 -7.08
CA ASP A 138 1.01 -14.89 -8.54
C ASP A 138 1.71 -16.12 -9.14
N LEU A 139 2.69 -16.69 -8.43
CA LEU A 139 3.33 -17.94 -8.83
C LEU A 139 2.43 -19.16 -8.62
N LEU A 140 1.73 -19.22 -7.48
CA LEU A 140 1.08 -20.42 -6.97
C LEU A 140 -0.42 -20.27 -6.69
N ALA A 141 -1.06 -19.12 -6.97
CA ALA A 141 -2.47 -18.87 -6.61
C ALA A 141 -2.75 -19.14 -5.11
N LEU A 142 -1.79 -18.81 -4.24
CA LEU A 142 -1.92 -18.91 -2.79
C LEU A 142 -1.91 -17.51 -2.18
N ASP A 143 -3.09 -17.02 -1.80
CA ASP A 143 -3.23 -15.73 -1.13
C ASP A 143 -3.28 -15.90 0.39
N ILE A 144 -2.13 -16.22 0.97
CA ILE A 144 -1.97 -16.53 2.41
C ILE A 144 -1.00 -15.58 3.12
N HIS A 145 -0.62 -14.49 2.46
CA HIS A 145 0.28 -13.45 2.98
C HIS A 145 1.51 -13.98 3.74
N PRO A 146 2.28 -14.93 3.17
CA PRO A 146 3.34 -15.65 3.89
C PRO A 146 4.51 -14.74 4.33
N GLY A 147 4.62 -13.54 3.77
CA GLY A 147 5.56 -12.51 4.22
C GLY A 147 5.31 -12.06 5.67
N ASN A 148 4.11 -12.26 6.22
CA ASN A 148 3.82 -11.94 7.62
C ASN A 148 4.59 -12.80 8.62
N LEU A 149 5.11 -13.95 8.17
CA LEU A 149 5.95 -14.85 8.96
C LEU A 149 7.44 -14.52 8.85
N LEU A 150 7.81 -13.52 8.04
CA LEU A 150 9.19 -13.02 7.92
C LEU A 150 9.41 -11.83 8.88
N PRO A 151 10.64 -11.61 9.36
CA PRO A 151 11.00 -10.38 10.07
C PRO A 151 10.60 -9.13 9.28
N VAL A 152 10.22 -8.06 9.99
CA VAL A 152 9.91 -6.75 9.38
C VAL A 152 11.13 -6.25 8.60
N ASP A 153 10.89 -5.68 7.42
CA ASP A 153 11.94 -5.12 6.57
C ASP A 153 12.39 -3.73 7.09
N ASP A 154 13.67 -3.41 6.90
CA ASP A 154 14.16 -2.06 7.13
C ASP A 154 13.57 -1.09 6.09
N SER A 155 13.29 0.15 6.50
CA SER A 155 12.81 1.21 5.60
C SER A 155 13.90 2.20 5.25
N GLY A 156 13.88 2.70 4.02
CA GLY A 156 14.76 3.74 3.50
C GLY A 156 13.94 4.79 2.78
N TYR A 157 14.16 6.08 3.10
CA TYR A 157 13.39 7.20 2.53
C TYR A 157 11.86 7.05 2.68
N GLY A 158 11.40 6.36 3.72
CA GLY A 158 9.97 6.08 3.95
C GLY A 158 9.42 4.83 3.27
N PHE A 159 10.26 4.08 2.53
CA PHE A 159 9.82 2.89 1.79
C PHE A 159 10.57 1.62 2.23
N ASP A 160 9.82 0.52 2.36
CA ASP A 160 10.28 -0.82 2.73
C ASP A 160 10.71 -1.71 1.54
N ASN A 161 10.78 -1.14 0.33
CA ASN A 161 11.19 -1.83 -0.91
C ASN A 161 12.46 -1.22 -1.53
N VAL A 162 13.25 -0.52 -0.72
CA VAL A 162 14.51 0.08 -1.18
C VAL A 162 15.64 -0.93 -1.03
N GLY A 163 16.13 -1.45 -2.16
CA GLY A 163 17.16 -2.52 -2.16
C GLY A 163 18.42 -2.21 -1.33
N ALA A 164 18.78 -0.94 -1.12
CA ALA A 164 19.98 -0.55 -0.36
C ALA A 164 19.88 -0.83 1.15
N VAL A 165 18.66 -0.96 1.69
CA VAL A 165 18.42 -1.26 3.11
C VAL A 165 17.90 -2.69 3.33
N LEU A 166 17.62 -3.44 2.26
CA LEU A 166 17.07 -4.80 2.34
C LEU A 166 18.16 -5.86 2.60
N SER A 167 18.74 -5.80 3.80
CA SER A 167 19.75 -6.76 4.25
C SER A 167 19.17 -8.18 4.47
N VAL A 168 20.06 -9.17 4.60
CA VAL A 168 19.70 -10.56 4.94
C VAL A 168 20.33 -10.94 6.26
N SER A 169 19.50 -11.14 7.28
CA SER A 169 19.93 -11.68 8.57
C SER A 169 19.85 -13.21 8.59
N PRO A 170 20.60 -13.89 9.48
CA PRO A 170 20.45 -15.33 9.69
C PRO A 170 19.01 -15.75 10.02
N THR A 171 18.32 -14.98 10.88
CA THR A 171 16.91 -15.19 11.24
C THR A 171 16.00 -15.14 10.01
N LEU A 172 16.24 -14.20 9.09
CA LEU A 172 15.46 -14.09 7.86
C LEU A 172 15.66 -15.33 6.98
N LEU A 173 16.88 -15.85 6.87
CA LEU A 173 17.17 -17.07 6.10
C LEU A 173 16.48 -18.31 6.68
N GLU A 174 16.52 -18.47 8.01
CA GLU A 174 15.79 -19.55 8.70
C GLU A 174 14.28 -19.45 8.45
N ARG A 175 13.73 -18.24 8.49
CA ARG A 175 12.32 -17.99 8.20
C ARG A 175 11.97 -18.28 6.75
N TYR A 176 12.81 -17.96 5.77
CA TYR A 176 12.58 -18.40 4.38
C TYR A 176 12.50 -19.92 4.23
N LEU A 177 13.35 -20.68 4.94
CA LEU A 177 13.31 -22.14 4.92
C LEU A 177 12.03 -22.70 5.56
N TYR A 178 11.56 -22.08 6.65
CA TYR A 178 10.30 -22.44 7.29
C TYR A 178 9.09 -22.13 6.39
N VAL A 179 9.02 -20.89 5.90
CA VAL A 179 7.89 -20.39 5.10
C VAL A 179 7.82 -21.10 3.76
N SER A 180 8.95 -21.33 3.09
CA SER A 180 8.97 -22.09 1.82
C SER A 180 8.42 -23.51 2.00
N ARG A 181 8.68 -24.17 3.14
CA ARG A 181 8.12 -25.48 3.48
C ARG A 181 6.61 -25.44 3.73
N LEU A 182 6.12 -24.39 4.39
CA LEU A 182 4.68 -24.20 4.59
C LEU A 182 3.99 -24.00 3.24
N VAL A 183 4.46 -23.03 2.45
CA VAL A 183 3.89 -22.67 1.15
C VAL A 183 3.92 -23.84 0.17
N SER A 184 5.04 -24.58 0.07
CA SER A 184 5.14 -25.71 -0.84
C SER A 184 4.17 -26.83 -0.50
N ARG A 185 3.93 -27.09 0.79
CA ARG A 185 2.97 -28.10 1.27
C ARG A 185 1.53 -27.70 1.00
N LEU A 186 1.18 -26.44 1.23
CA LEU A 186 -0.14 -25.91 0.90
C LEU A 186 -0.38 -25.97 -0.62
N ALA A 187 0.62 -25.60 -1.42
CA ALA A 187 0.52 -25.59 -2.88
C ALA A 187 0.22 -26.97 -3.48
N VAL A 188 0.85 -28.02 -2.94
CA VAL A 188 0.60 -29.40 -3.39
C VAL A 188 -0.58 -30.08 -2.67
N GLY A 189 -1.09 -29.50 -1.57
CA GLY A 189 -2.03 -30.17 -0.67
C GLY A 189 -1.40 -31.42 -0.03
N ASP A 190 -0.48 -31.25 0.92
CA ASP A 190 0.21 -32.33 1.66
C ASP A 190 -0.79 -33.17 2.50
N PRO A 191 -1.06 -34.45 2.18
CA PRO A 191 -2.00 -35.30 2.92
C PRO A 191 -1.54 -35.61 4.36
N ALA A 192 -0.25 -35.40 4.65
CA ALA A 192 0.30 -35.55 6.00
C ALA A 192 0.10 -34.30 6.88
N THR A 193 -0.65 -33.29 6.39
CA THR A 193 -1.05 -32.13 7.19
C THR A 193 -1.83 -32.59 8.41
N LYS A 194 -1.32 -32.25 9.60
CA LYS A 194 -1.99 -32.56 10.87
C LYS A 194 -3.08 -31.53 11.15
N PRO A 195 -4.17 -31.92 11.83
CA PRO A 195 -5.14 -30.96 12.32
C PRO A 195 -4.46 -29.92 13.22
N ASP A 196 -4.77 -28.65 12.97
CA ASP A 196 -4.40 -27.51 13.81
C ASP A 196 -5.65 -26.64 14.03
N GLU A 197 -5.58 -25.70 14.97
CA GLU A 197 -6.64 -24.72 15.22
C GLU A 197 -6.08 -23.31 15.09
N GLU A 198 -6.69 -22.51 14.21
CA GLU A 198 -6.33 -21.11 14.01
C GLU A 198 -7.47 -20.19 14.45
N GLY A 199 -7.16 -19.20 15.28
CA GLY A 199 -8.13 -18.24 15.82
C GLY A 199 -8.04 -16.88 15.13
N PHE A 200 -9.21 -16.32 14.80
CA PHE A 200 -9.40 -15.04 14.15
C PHE A 200 -10.18 -14.12 15.08
N THR A 201 -9.64 -12.94 15.34
CA THR A 201 -10.29 -11.90 16.15
C THR A 201 -10.79 -10.77 15.26
N PRO A 202 -11.90 -10.09 15.59
CA PRO A 202 -12.31 -8.90 14.86
C PRO A 202 -11.20 -7.85 14.97
N ALA A 203 -11.04 -7.01 13.93
CA ALA A 203 -10.09 -5.89 13.95
C ALA A 203 -10.31 -4.97 15.17
N GLU A 204 -11.51 -5.01 15.78
CA GLU A 204 -11.93 -4.25 16.95
C GLU A 204 -11.38 -4.72 18.31
N ALA A 205 -10.62 -5.82 18.39
CA ALA A 205 -10.27 -6.46 19.68
C ALA A 205 -9.10 -5.83 20.47
N SER A 206 -8.61 -4.62 20.14
CA SER A 206 -7.72 -3.87 21.06
C SER A 206 -8.53 -3.23 22.19
N ARG A 207 -8.79 -4.03 23.24
CA ARG A 207 -9.38 -3.56 24.50
C ARG A 207 -8.50 -2.50 25.16
N VAL A 208 -8.91 -1.24 25.10
CA VAL A 208 -8.48 -0.20 26.04
C VAL A 208 -9.67 0.74 26.33
N GLY A 209 -10.06 0.84 27.61
CA GLY A 209 -10.88 1.95 28.09
C GLY A 209 -12.40 1.81 28.07
N GLY A 210 -12.95 0.66 28.49
CA GLY A 210 -14.32 0.55 29.03
C GLY A 210 -15.47 1.21 28.25
N GLU A 211 -16.26 0.37 27.58
CA GLU A 211 -17.51 0.71 26.86
C GLU A 211 -17.34 1.49 25.53
N ARG A 212 -17.15 0.72 24.45
CA ARG A 212 -17.62 1.11 23.13
C ARG A 212 -18.88 0.34 22.79
N LYS A 213 -19.96 1.05 22.45
CA LYS A 213 -21.16 0.46 21.86
C LYS A 213 -20.78 -0.07 20.47
N PRO A 214 -20.99 -1.37 20.16
CA PRO A 214 -20.81 -1.84 18.79
C PRO A 214 -21.80 -1.10 17.90
N ARG A 215 -21.33 -0.51 16.79
CA ARG A 215 -22.26 -0.14 15.72
C ARG A 215 -22.65 -1.45 15.04
N ASN A 216 -23.94 -1.76 15.06
CA ASN A 216 -24.53 -2.99 14.53
C ASN A 216 -24.56 -2.97 12.98
N GLU A 217 -23.44 -2.60 12.36
CA GLU A 217 -23.28 -2.45 10.92
C GLU A 217 -22.95 -3.78 10.26
N ARG A 218 -23.30 -3.92 8.99
CA ARG A 218 -22.91 -5.07 8.18
C ARG A 218 -21.40 -5.04 7.95
N VAL A 219 -20.72 -6.14 8.30
CA VAL A 219 -19.25 -6.23 8.27
C VAL A 219 -18.69 -6.35 6.84
N GLY A 220 -19.43 -6.98 5.91
CA GLY A 220 -18.91 -7.23 4.57
C GLY A 220 -19.99 -7.61 3.56
N ASP A 221 -19.62 -7.52 2.28
CA ASP A 221 -20.54 -7.71 1.16
C ASP A 221 -20.92 -9.19 0.93
N ASN A 222 -20.14 -10.17 1.41
CA ASN A 222 -20.54 -11.58 1.31
C ASN A 222 -21.48 -12.02 2.46
N LEU A 223 -21.75 -11.13 3.41
CA LEU A 223 -22.79 -11.33 4.43
C LEU A 223 -24.14 -10.84 3.90
N PRO A 224 -25.28 -11.35 4.40
CA PRO A 224 -26.62 -10.87 4.00
C PRO A 224 -26.83 -9.36 4.16
N PHE A 225 -27.71 -8.76 3.36
CA PHE A 225 -28.02 -7.32 3.46
C PHE A 225 -28.61 -6.90 4.80
N ASP A 226 -29.38 -7.79 5.42
CA ASP A 226 -30.01 -7.65 6.73
C ASP A 226 -29.08 -8.05 7.88
N SER A 227 -27.79 -8.28 7.61
CA SER A 227 -26.84 -8.68 8.63
C SER A 227 -26.29 -7.50 9.45
N SER A 228 -25.94 -7.77 10.70
CA SER A 228 -25.36 -6.80 11.63
C SER A 228 -24.29 -7.44 12.52
N GLY A 229 -23.17 -6.74 12.67
CA GLY A 229 -22.04 -7.16 13.48
C GLY A 229 -21.38 -8.45 12.97
N GLY A 230 -20.47 -9.01 13.78
CA GLY A 230 -19.81 -10.28 13.47
C GLY A 230 -18.41 -10.10 12.86
N MET A 231 -18.03 -11.01 11.96
CA MET A 231 -16.71 -11.07 11.34
C MET A 231 -16.76 -11.74 9.97
N GLU A 232 -15.94 -11.26 9.03
CA GLU A 232 -15.66 -11.92 7.76
C GLU A 232 -14.14 -12.01 7.55
N PHE A 233 -13.65 -13.16 7.09
CA PHE A 233 -12.24 -13.35 6.76
C PHE A 233 -12.04 -14.46 5.72
N THR A 234 -10.91 -14.44 5.01
CA THR A 234 -10.53 -15.51 4.09
C THR A 234 -9.62 -16.54 4.76
N TYR A 235 -9.82 -17.82 4.48
CA TYR A 235 -9.00 -18.92 4.99
C TYR A 235 -8.65 -19.91 3.87
N TYR A 236 -7.40 -20.38 3.84
CA TYR A 236 -6.97 -21.40 2.89
C TYR A 236 -7.10 -22.80 3.50
N PHE A 237 -8.10 -23.56 3.04
CA PHE A 237 -8.33 -24.94 3.46
C PHE A 237 -7.33 -25.87 2.74
N PRO A 238 -6.39 -26.53 3.44
CA PRO A 238 -5.27 -27.25 2.80
C PRO A 238 -5.67 -28.53 2.04
N LEU A 239 -6.75 -29.20 2.46
CA LEU A 239 -7.21 -30.48 1.93
C LEU A 239 -8.74 -30.54 1.87
N ASP A 240 -9.28 -31.42 1.01
CA ASP A 240 -10.69 -31.81 1.05
C ASP A 240 -10.91 -32.62 2.33
N ALA A 241 -11.55 -32.04 3.34
CA ALA A 241 -11.59 -32.61 4.69
C ALA A 241 -12.77 -32.05 5.50
N ASP A 242 -13.04 -32.63 6.66
CA ASP A 242 -13.94 -32.07 7.65
C ASP A 242 -13.21 -30.96 8.43
N TYR A 243 -13.85 -29.80 8.60
CA TYR A 243 -13.34 -28.69 9.41
C TYR A 243 -14.38 -28.28 10.43
N SER A 244 -13.91 -27.81 11.58
CA SER A 244 -14.75 -27.25 12.63
C SER A 244 -14.61 -25.74 12.68
N LEU A 245 -15.74 -25.04 12.58
CA LEU A 245 -15.82 -23.59 12.77
C LEU A 245 -16.46 -23.33 14.13
N ARG A 246 -15.68 -22.75 15.05
CA ARG A 246 -16.10 -22.49 16.42
C ARG A 246 -16.11 -21.00 16.72
N VAL A 247 -17.24 -20.49 17.21
CA VAL A 247 -17.43 -19.08 17.52
C VAL A 247 -17.39 -18.87 19.03
N LYS A 248 -16.65 -17.87 19.47
CA LYS A 248 -16.60 -17.40 20.86
C LYS A 248 -17.17 -15.98 20.93
N LEU A 249 -18.07 -15.77 21.87
CA LEU A 249 -18.77 -14.50 22.06
C LEU A 249 -18.19 -13.69 23.24
N GLY A 250 -18.44 -12.38 23.26
CA GLY A 250 -18.08 -11.47 24.35
C GLY A 250 -19.22 -11.17 25.31
N GLY A 251 -18.93 -11.14 26.63
CA GLY A 251 -19.82 -10.57 27.65
C GLY A 251 -20.86 -11.51 28.29
N GLY A 252 -20.48 -12.70 28.76
CA GLY A 252 -21.37 -13.58 29.55
C GLY A 252 -20.71 -14.08 30.82
N ALA A 253 -21.35 -13.78 31.96
CA ALA A 253 -20.96 -14.15 33.31
C ALA A 253 -20.89 -15.67 33.55
N GLY A 254 -20.01 -16.08 34.48
CA GLY A 254 -20.14 -17.35 35.20
C GLY A 254 -19.76 -18.60 34.41
N ASP A 255 -18.46 -18.80 34.22
CA ASP A 255 -17.89 -20.09 33.80
C ASP A 255 -17.97 -21.10 34.97
N ASN A 256 -19.19 -21.53 35.27
CA ASN A 256 -19.47 -22.66 36.16
C ASN A 256 -20.30 -23.71 35.40
N GLY A 257 -19.67 -24.34 34.40
CA GLY A 257 -20.16 -25.59 33.80
C GLY A 257 -20.58 -25.49 32.34
N ALA A 258 -19.65 -25.85 31.44
CA ALA A 258 -19.84 -26.08 29.99
C ALA A 258 -20.50 -24.93 29.21
N ALA A 259 -19.72 -23.91 28.86
CA ALA A 259 -20.12 -22.88 27.90
C ALA A 259 -20.74 -23.50 26.62
N PRO A 260 -21.85 -22.96 26.09
CA PRO A 260 -22.43 -23.43 24.84
C PRO A 260 -21.38 -23.34 23.72
N ARG A 261 -21.14 -24.48 23.05
CA ARG A 261 -20.22 -24.58 21.92
C ARG A 261 -20.96 -24.18 20.66
N TYR A 262 -20.82 -22.93 20.22
CA TYR A 262 -21.22 -22.51 18.87
C TYR A 262 -20.21 -23.09 17.88
N GLU A 263 -20.38 -24.36 17.57
CA GLU A 263 -19.47 -25.13 16.74
C GLU A 263 -20.25 -25.82 15.63
N VAL A 264 -19.76 -25.69 14.40
CA VAL A 264 -20.28 -26.45 13.26
C VAL A 264 -19.12 -27.18 12.60
N ARG A 265 -19.25 -28.50 12.47
CA ARG A 265 -18.33 -29.34 11.69
C ARG A 265 -18.92 -29.63 10.33
N VAL A 266 -18.22 -29.27 9.27
CA VAL A 266 -18.67 -29.46 7.88
C VAL A 266 -17.53 -29.95 6.99
N PRO A 267 -17.84 -30.75 5.96
CA PRO A 267 -16.87 -31.05 4.90
C PRO A 267 -16.62 -29.79 4.07
N VAL A 268 -15.35 -29.43 3.89
CA VAL A 268 -14.93 -28.27 3.08
C VAL A 268 -13.96 -28.73 1.99
N LYS A 269 -14.16 -28.21 0.78
CA LYS A 269 -13.25 -28.41 -0.35
C LYS A 269 -12.01 -27.53 -0.20
N ALA A 270 -10.84 -28.08 -0.52
CA ALA A 270 -9.57 -27.38 -0.46
C ALA A 270 -9.58 -26.08 -1.27
N GLY A 271 -8.75 -25.12 -0.86
CA GLY A 271 -8.60 -23.82 -1.50
C GLY A 271 -8.97 -22.64 -0.59
N LEU A 272 -8.81 -21.44 -1.13
CA LEU A 272 -9.18 -20.20 -0.46
C LEU A 272 -10.71 -20.07 -0.43
N ARG A 273 -11.25 -19.81 0.76
CA ARG A 273 -12.70 -19.64 1.01
C ARG A 273 -12.93 -18.45 1.94
N THR A 274 -14.11 -17.87 1.90
CA THR A 274 -14.50 -16.80 2.81
C THR A 274 -15.37 -17.36 3.93
N VAL A 275 -14.95 -17.18 5.18
CA VAL A 275 -15.72 -17.53 6.37
C VAL A 275 -16.40 -16.26 6.88
N GLY A 276 -17.70 -16.35 7.14
CA GLY A 276 -18.50 -15.25 7.69
C GLY A 276 -19.26 -15.69 8.92
N VAL A 277 -19.28 -14.86 9.95
CA VAL A 277 -20.11 -15.03 11.14
C VAL A 277 -20.85 -13.73 11.37
N THR A 278 -22.16 -13.76 11.47
CA THR A 278 -22.96 -12.53 11.62
C THR A 278 -24.28 -12.78 12.30
N TYR A 279 -24.85 -11.75 12.93
CA TYR A 279 -26.24 -11.76 13.33
C TYR A 279 -27.12 -11.28 12.19
N LEU A 280 -28.35 -11.78 12.12
CA LEU A 280 -29.39 -11.15 11.30
C LEU A 280 -30.12 -10.11 12.14
N ARG A 281 -30.46 -8.99 11.51
CA ARG A 281 -31.46 -8.07 12.02
C ARG A 281 -32.80 -8.75 11.85
N GLU A 282 -33.32 -9.40 12.90
CA GLU A 282 -34.77 -9.57 12.97
C GLU A 282 -35.36 -8.16 12.90
N SER A 283 -36.06 -7.88 11.80
CA SER A 283 -36.87 -6.69 11.49
C SER A 283 -36.56 -5.47 12.34
N ALA A 284 -36.01 -4.41 11.73
CA ALA A 284 -36.03 -3.07 12.28
C ALA A 284 -37.23 -2.90 13.23
N GLU A 285 -37.00 -2.91 14.55
CA GLU A 285 -37.94 -2.22 15.40
C GLU A 285 -38.01 -0.83 14.75
N PRO A 286 -39.20 -0.36 14.34
CA PRO A 286 -39.31 0.96 13.79
C PRO A 286 -38.57 1.90 14.74
N GLU A 287 -37.83 2.85 14.19
CA GLU A 287 -37.28 3.95 14.96
C GLU A 287 -38.49 4.75 15.48
N ILE A 288 -39.19 4.21 16.48
CA ILE A 288 -40.30 4.86 17.13
C ILE A 288 -39.61 5.97 17.89
N ALA A 289 -39.94 7.21 17.52
CA ALA A 289 -39.55 8.39 18.28
C ALA A 289 -39.70 8.07 19.77
N ALA A 290 -38.60 8.22 20.52
CA ALA A 290 -38.61 8.00 21.96
C ALA A 290 -39.86 8.71 22.53
N PRO A 291 -40.75 8.02 23.26
CA PRO A 291 -41.86 8.69 23.90
C PRO A 291 -41.30 9.82 24.76
N PRO A 292 -41.99 10.97 24.89
CA PRO A 292 -41.55 12.01 25.80
C PRO A 292 -41.36 11.39 27.19
N LEU A 293 -40.26 11.77 27.87
CA LEU A 293 -39.86 11.28 29.18
C LEU A 293 -41.08 11.09 30.10
N PRO A 294 -41.30 9.89 30.68
CA PRO A 294 -42.36 9.72 31.65
C PRO A 294 -42.12 10.62 32.85
N ASP A 295 -43.22 11.13 33.40
CA ASP A 295 -43.25 11.76 34.71
C ASP A 295 -42.52 10.87 35.74
N ARG A 296 -41.73 11.49 36.62
CA ARG A 296 -40.65 10.87 37.43
C ARG A 296 -41.08 9.80 38.46
N LEU A 297 -42.24 9.17 38.33
CA LEU A 297 -42.84 8.28 39.33
C LEU A 297 -43.40 6.95 38.80
N ALA A 298 -43.18 6.57 37.54
CA ALA A 298 -43.51 5.21 37.08
C ALA A 298 -42.38 4.21 37.42
N PRO A 299 -42.68 3.02 37.99
CA PRO A 299 -41.69 1.95 38.09
C PRO A 299 -41.21 1.56 36.68
N PRO A 300 -39.94 1.18 36.49
CA PRO A 300 -39.46 0.75 35.18
C PRO A 300 -40.33 -0.40 34.67
N PRO A 301 -40.71 -0.40 33.38
CA PRO A 301 -41.43 -1.53 32.80
C PRO A 301 -40.64 -2.81 33.07
N ALA A 302 -41.35 -3.91 33.35
CA ALA A 302 -40.72 -5.22 33.47
C ALA A 302 -39.88 -5.48 32.21
N PRO A 303 -38.65 -6.02 32.32
CA PRO A 303 -37.83 -6.30 31.16
C PRO A 303 -38.60 -7.21 30.21
N ILE A 304 -38.84 -6.73 28.99
CA ILE A 304 -39.35 -7.56 27.90
C ILE A 304 -38.32 -8.68 27.71
N PRO A 305 -38.70 -9.96 27.68
CA PRO A 305 -37.76 -11.02 27.37
C PRO A 305 -37.19 -10.76 25.98
N SER A 306 -35.89 -10.50 25.88
CA SER A 306 -35.19 -10.41 24.60
C SER A 306 -35.30 -11.75 23.88
N LEU A 307 -35.78 -11.73 22.64
CA LEU A 307 -35.72 -12.91 21.77
C LEU A 307 -34.26 -13.30 21.58
N PRO A 308 -33.94 -14.60 21.50
CA PRO A 308 -32.56 -15.03 21.23
C PRO A 308 -32.14 -14.50 19.85
N ALA A 309 -30.94 -13.94 19.77
CA ALA A 309 -30.42 -13.43 18.51
C ALA A 309 -30.03 -14.58 17.59
N GLU A 310 -30.39 -14.49 16.30
CA GLU A 310 -30.01 -15.49 15.30
C GLU A 310 -28.61 -15.19 14.74
N MET A 311 -27.64 -16.06 15.05
CA MET A 311 -26.28 -15.99 14.53
C MET A 311 -26.06 -17.02 13.42
N ASP A 312 -25.69 -16.55 12.23
CA ASP A 312 -25.33 -17.39 11.09
C ASP A 312 -23.81 -17.56 11.00
N VAL A 313 -23.35 -18.82 10.89
CA VAL A 313 -22.01 -19.18 10.41
C VAL A 313 -22.12 -19.55 8.93
N ARG A 314 -21.26 -18.97 8.10
CA ARG A 314 -21.34 -19.01 6.63
C ARG A 314 -19.97 -19.34 6.02
N LEU A 315 -20.00 -19.97 4.86
CA LEU A 315 -18.84 -20.25 4.02
C LEU A 315 -19.17 -19.86 2.57
N ASP A 316 -18.34 -19.03 1.96
CA ASP A 316 -18.55 -18.46 0.63
C ASP A 316 -19.96 -17.85 0.47
N GLY A 317 -20.43 -17.13 1.52
CA GLY A 317 -21.77 -16.52 1.59
C GLY A 317 -22.93 -17.49 1.88
N VAL A 318 -22.70 -18.80 1.81
CA VAL A 318 -23.71 -19.83 2.08
C VAL A 318 -23.79 -20.12 3.57
N ARG A 319 -25.00 -20.10 4.14
CA ARG A 319 -25.23 -20.42 5.56
C ARG A 319 -24.98 -21.90 5.83
N LEU A 320 -24.02 -22.19 6.70
CA LEU A 320 -23.71 -23.53 7.19
C LEU A 320 -24.62 -23.92 8.36
N LYS A 321 -24.74 -23.02 9.34
CA LYS A 321 -25.53 -23.25 10.56
C LYS A 321 -26.04 -21.93 11.13
N ARG A 322 -27.25 -21.98 11.67
CA ARG A 322 -27.81 -20.93 12.53
C ARG A 322 -27.79 -21.37 13.98
N PHE A 323 -27.40 -20.47 14.86
CA PHE A 323 -27.43 -20.62 16.30
C PHE A 323 -28.36 -19.58 16.92
N GLU A 324 -29.17 -20.01 17.87
CA GLU A 324 -29.90 -19.11 18.76
C GLU A 324 -28.95 -18.70 19.90
N VAL A 325 -28.71 -17.40 20.02
CA VAL A 325 -27.78 -16.81 21.00
C VAL A 325 -28.59 -16.06 22.06
N PRO A 326 -28.69 -16.56 23.30
CA PRO A 326 -29.33 -15.84 24.38
C PRO A 326 -28.59 -14.52 24.65
N HIS A 327 -29.35 -13.43 24.81
CA HIS A 327 -28.80 -12.13 25.19
C HIS A 327 -29.73 -11.39 26.14
N SER A 328 -29.17 -10.49 26.94
CA SER A 328 -29.89 -9.66 27.90
C SER A 328 -29.50 -8.19 27.66
N GLY A 329 -30.08 -7.56 26.65
CA GLY A 329 -29.81 -6.18 26.23
C GLY A 329 -30.37 -5.89 24.85
N ASP A 330 -30.30 -4.64 24.38
CA ASP A 330 -30.88 -4.25 23.08
C ASP A 330 -30.09 -4.78 21.86
N LEU A 331 -28.86 -5.24 22.08
CA LEU A 331 -27.95 -5.70 21.03
C LEU A 331 -27.47 -7.13 21.32
N PRO A 332 -27.23 -7.94 20.26
CA PRO A 332 -26.66 -9.26 20.41
C PRO A 332 -25.22 -9.20 20.98
N PRO A 333 -24.72 -10.28 21.60
CA PRO A 333 -23.34 -10.36 22.07
C PRO A 333 -22.36 -10.21 20.90
N GLN A 334 -21.20 -9.61 21.14
CA GLN A 334 -20.20 -9.48 20.08
C GLN A 334 -19.52 -10.82 19.78
N VAL A 335 -19.20 -11.07 18.51
CA VAL A 335 -18.30 -12.16 18.11
C VAL A 335 -16.86 -11.74 18.49
N ASN A 336 -16.22 -12.45 19.42
CA ASN A 336 -14.86 -12.15 19.89
C ASN A 336 -13.79 -12.90 19.11
N ASP A 337 -14.02 -14.19 18.87
CA ASP A 337 -13.06 -15.05 18.19
C ASP A 337 -13.82 -16.06 17.31
N VAL A 338 -13.32 -16.33 16.11
CA VAL A 338 -13.74 -17.45 15.26
C VAL A 338 -12.53 -18.37 15.10
N PHE A 339 -12.68 -19.64 15.43
CA PHE A 339 -11.65 -20.65 15.29
C PHE A 339 -11.97 -21.57 14.11
N VAL A 340 -10.96 -21.84 13.28
CA VAL A 340 -11.01 -22.84 12.22
C VAL A 340 -10.09 -23.99 12.63
N ALA A 341 -10.65 -25.17 12.85
CA ALA A 341 -9.91 -26.37 13.23
C ALA A 341 -10.00 -27.48 12.17
N GLY A 342 -8.88 -28.10 11.84
CA GLY A 342 -8.79 -29.15 10.82
C GLY A 342 -7.42 -29.14 10.12
N PRO A 343 -7.22 -29.92 9.05
CA PRO A 343 -8.16 -30.83 8.41
C PRO A 343 -8.40 -32.12 9.22
N TYR A 344 -9.66 -32.51 9.45
CA TYR A 344 -10.03 -33.83 9.98
C TYR A 344 -10.51 -34.74 8.84
N ASN A 345 -10.25 -36.05 8.93
CA ASN A 345 -10.71 -37.04 7.94
C ASN A 345 -10.44 -36.63 6.48
N PRO A 346 -9.18 -36.33 6.08
CA PRO A 346 -8.88 -35.86 4.73
C PRO A 346 -9.27 -36.91 3.68
N THR A 347 -10.03 -36.48 2.68
CA THR A 347 -10.53 -37.30 1.57
C THR A 347 -9.73 -37.13 0.28
N GLY A 348 -8.93 -36.06 0.17
CA GLY A 348 -8.04 -35.83 -0.96
C GLY A 348 -7.33 -34.48 -0.93
N ARG A 349 -6.43 -34.27 -1.89
CA ARG A 349 -5.66 -33.02 -2.07
C ARG A 349 -6.50 -31.86 -2.63
N GLY A 350 -7.71 -32.15 -3.10
CA GLY A 350 -8.60 -31.20 -3.77
C GLY A 350 -8.13 -30.75 -5.15
N GLU A 351 -9.02 -30.09 -5.87
CA GLU A 351 -8.73 -29.33 -7.09
C GLU A 351 -8.65 -27.86 -6.69
N THR A 352 -7.43 -27.37 -6.51
CA THR A 352 -7.20 -25.98 -6.09
C THR A 352 -6.57 -25.18 -7.23
N PRO A 353 -6.83 -23.86 -7.30
CA PRO A 353 -6.13 -22.98 -8.24
C PRO A 353 -4.61 -23.11 -8.18
N SER A 354 -4.06 -23.43 -7.00
CA SER A 354 -2.64 -23.66 -6.81
C SER A 354 -2.14 -24.92 -7.52
N ARG A 355 -2.85 -26.03 -7.34
CA ARG A 355 -2.53 -27.28 -8.03
C ARG A 355 -2.67 -27.14 -9.54
N ASP A 356 -3.64 -26.37 -10.03
CA ASP A 356 -3.79 -26.12 -11.46
C ASP A 356 -2.66 -25.26 -12.04
N ARG A 357 -2.17 -24.26 -11.28
CA ARG A 357 -0.98 -23.48 -11.68
C ARG A 357 0.30 -24.31 -11.66
N LEU A 358 0.43 -25.23 -10.70
CA LEU A 358 1.64 -26.03 -10.49
C LEU A 358 1.72 -27.21 -11.47
N PHE A 359 0.66 -28.01 -11.57
CA PHE A 359 0.65 -29.27 -12.31
C PHE A 359 0.18 -29.11 -13.76
N VAL A 360 0.97 -28.41 -14.57
CA VAL A 360 0.77 -28.32 -16.05
C VAL A 360 0.92 -29.66 -16.79
N CYS A 361 1.26 -30.71 -16.06
CA CYS A 361 1.34 -32.09 -16.50
C CYS A 361 1.03 -33.00 -15.30
N ARG A 362 0.30 -34.09 -15.54
CA ARG A 362 0.07 -35.19 -14.58
C ARG A 362 0.49 -36.51 -15.23
N PRO A 363 1.43 -37.28 -14.66
CA PRO A 363 1.95 -38.48 -15.29
C PRO A 363 0.97 -39.65 -15.14
N ALA A 364 0.66 -40.34 -16.24
CA ALA A 364 -0.18 -41.54 -16.22
C ALA A 364 0.59 -42.83 -15.83
N THR A 365 1.92 -42.80 -15.91
CA THR A 365 2.78 -43.96 -15.61
C THR A 365 4.07 -43.51 -14.92
N LEU A 366 4.72 -44.42 -14.19
CA LEU A 366 6.01 -44.16 -13.52
C LEU A 366 7.09 -43.67 -14.48
N ARG A 367 7.15 -44.18 -15.72
CA ARG A 367 8.12 -43.75 -16.74
C ARG A 367 7.88 -42.31 -17.21
N ALA A 368 6.64 -41.83 -17.12
CA ALA A 368 6.27 -40.47 -17.50
C ALA A 368 6.54 -39.45 -16.38
N GLU A 369 6.84 -39.87 -15.15
CA GLU A 369 7.01 -38.98 -14.00
C GLU A 369 8.19 -38.01 -14.19
N GLU A 370 9.41 -38.46 -14.48
CA GLU A 370 10.56 -37.55 -14.61
C GLU A 370 10.40 -36.51 -15.73
N PRO A 371 9.97 -36.87 -16.96
CA PRO A 371 9.67 -35.88 -18.01
C PRO A 371 8.59 -34.89 -17.59
N CYS A 372 7.55 -35.35 -16.90
CA CYS A 372 6.45 -34.52 -16.42
C CYS A 372 6.92 -33.54 -15.33
N ALA A 373 7.70 -34.02 -14.37
CA ALA A 373 8.31 -33.20 -13.32
C ALA A 373 9.24 -32.13 -13.90
N ARG A 374 10.07 -32.49 -14.89
CA ARG A 374 10.90 -31.51 -15.61
C ARG A 374 10.05 -30.42 -16.25
N LYS A 375 8.93 -30.76 -16.90
CA LYS A 375 8.02 -29.78 -17.51
C LYS A 375 7.38 -28.86 -16.48
N VAL A 376 6.92 -29.41 -15.34
CA VAL A 376 6.38 -28.64 -14.22
C VAL A 376 7.42 -27.66 -13.69
N LEU A 377 8.62 -28.14 -13.34
CA LEU A 377 9.68 -27.33 -12.76
C LEU A 377 10.21 -26.28 -13.74
N ALA A 378 10.25 -26.58 -15.04
CA ALA A 378 10.64 -25.59 -16.05
C ALA A 378 9.61 -24.46 -16.18
N THR A 379 8.32 -24.79 -16.09
CA THR A 379 7.22 -23.81 -16.16
C THR A 379 7.23 -22.91 -14.94
N VAL A 380 7.27 -23.50 -13.74
CA VAL A 380 7.30 -22.77 -12.47
C VAL A 380 8.59 -21.95 -12.35
N GLY A 381 9.73 -22.55 -12.67
CA GLY A 381 11.04 -21.89 -12.65
C GLY A 381 11.11 -20.69 -13.59
N ARG A 382 10.50 -20.76 -14.78
CA ARG A 382 10.47 -19.62 -15.72
C ARG A 382 9.77 -18.40 -15.11
N ARG A 383 8.66 -18.61 -14.41
CA ARG A 383 7.92 -17.53 -13.71
C ARG A 383 8.67 -17.07 -12.47
N ALA A 384 9.10 -18.00 -11.62
CA ALA A 384 9.79 -17.71 -10.36
C ALA A 384 11.10 -16.95 -10.56
N PHE A 385 11.92 -17.37 -11.53
CA PHE A 385 13.21 -16.73 -11.85
C PHE A 385 13.07 -15.60 -12.86
N ARG A 386 11.86 -15.40 -13.41
CA ARG A 386 11.50 -14.26 -14.28
C ARG A 386 12.31 -14.19 -15.57
N ARG A 387 12.82 -15.35 -16.00
CA ARG A 387 13.70 -15.53 -17.17
C ARG A 387 13.56 -16.95 -17.73
N PRO A 388 14.05 -17.23 -18.95
CA PRO A 388 14.18 -18.60 -19.43
C PRO A 388 15.04 -19.43 -18.48
N VAL A 389 14.56 -20.64 -18.18
CA VAL A 389 15.30 -21.63 -17.39
C VAL A 389 16.26 -22.40 -18.29
N THR A 390 17.44 -22.69 -17.77
CA THR A 390 18.47 -23.49 -18.41
C THR A 390 18.54 -24.88 -17.77
N ASP A 391 19.24 -25.82 -18.41
CA ASP A 391 19.49 -27.13 -17.78
C ASP A 391 20.29 -27.02 -16.46
N ALA A 392 21.09 -25.97 -16.30
CA ALA A 392 21.80 -25.70 -15.05
C ALA A 392 20.83 -25.31 -13.92
N ASP A 393 19.73 -24.61 -14.25
CA ASP A 393 18.67 -24.27 -13.29
C ASP A 393 17.84 -25.51 -12.93
N ILE A 394 17.52 -26.36 -13.91
CA ILE A 394 16.60 -27.51 -13.72
C ILE A 394 17.27 -28.71 -13.05
N ARG A 395 18.54 -28.98 -13.33
CA ARG A 395 19.28 -30.13 -12.78
C ARG A 395 19.22 -30.21 -11.24
N PRO A 396 19.52 -29.15 -10.46
CA PRO A 396 19.41 -29.21 -9.01
C PRO A 396 17.97 -29.41 -8.54
N LEU A 397 16.98 -28.78 -9.20
CA LEU A 397 15.57 -28.96 -8.86
C LEU A 397 15.11 -30.42 -9.07
N MET A 398 15.57 -31.08 -10.14
CA MET A 398 15.31 -32.50 -10.37
C MET A 398 15.95 -33.41 -9.29
N ALA A 399 17.07 -33.01 -8.69
CA ALA A 399 17.65 -33.74 -7.58
C ALA A 399 16.76 -33.67 -6.32
N PHE A 400 16.22 -32.50 -6.00
CA PHE A 400 15.22 -32.34 -4.93
C PHE A 400 13.94 -33.14 -5.21
N TYR A 401 13.46 -33.12 -6.47
CA TYR A 401 12.33 -33.93 -6.89
C TYR A 401 12.56 -35.42 -6.62
N ARG A 402 13.68 -35.97 -7.09
CA ARG A 402 14.03 -37.38 -6.86
C ARG A 402 14.16 -37.72 -5.37
N ALA A 403 14.67 -36.78 -4.55
CA ALA A 403 14.78 -36.98 -3.11
C ALA A 403 13.41 -37.04 -2.42
N GLY A 404 12.47 -36.16 -2.81
CA GLY A 404 11.08 -36.21 -2.33
C GLY A 404 10.35 -37.47 -2.80
N ARG A 405 10.47 -37.79 -4.10
CA ARG A 405 9.83 -38.95 -4.71
C ARG A 405 10.25 -40.30 -4.12
N ARG A 406 11.46 -40.40 -3.54
CA ARG A 406 11.90 -41.60 -2.79
C ARG A 406 11.17 -41.80 -1.47
N ARG A 407 10.65 -40.72 -0.86
CA ARG A 407 10.01 -40.73 0.46
C ARG A 407 8.49 -40.75 0.39
N GLY A 408 7.90 -40.36 -0.74
CA GLY A 408 6.48 -40.54 -1.01
C GLY A 408 6.15 -40.49 -2.50
N ASP A 409 5.14 -39.71 -2.88
CA ASP A 409 4.57 -39.74 -4.22
C ASP A 409 5.17 -38.68 -5.18
N PHE A 410 4.60 -38.59 -6.39
CA PHE A 410 4.96 -37.60 -7.39
C PHE A 410 4.85 -36.17 -6.86
N ASP A 411 3.75 -35.86 -6.17
CA ASP A 411 3.45 -34.54 -5.63
C ASP A 411 4.42 -34.16 -4.50
N GLU A 412 4.84 -35.11 -3.66
CA GLU A 412 5.91 -34.90 -2.67
C GLU A 412 7.27 -34.62 -3.31
N GLY A 413 7.56 -35.24 -4.46
CA GLY A 413 8.70 -34.87 -5.29
C GLY A 413 8.62 -33.40 -5.71
N ILE A 414 7.48 -32.99 -6.27
CA ILE A 414 7.27 -31.60 -6.71
C ILE A 414 7.34 -30.63 -5.53
N GLU A 415 6.78 -30.97 -4.37
CA GLU A 415 6.85 -30.18 -3.12
C GLU A 415 8.30 -29.84 -2.75
N LYS A 416 9.19 -30.84 -2.77
CA LYS A 416 10.61 -30.65 -2.41
C LYS A 416 11.34 -29.75 -3.40
N ALA A 417 11.07 -29.91 -4.68
CA ALA A 417 11.66 -29.08 -5.71
C ALA A 417 11.11 -27.64 -5.67
N LEU A 418 9.82 -27.47 -5.42
CA LEU A 418 9.18 -26.16 -5.24
C LEU A 418 9.77 -25.42 -4.03
N ARG A 419 10.01 -26.11 -2.91
CA ARG A 419 10.69 -25.53 -1.75
C ARG A 419 12.05 -24.94 -2.12
N ALA A 420 12.82 -25.65 -2.96
CA ALA A 420 14.12 -25.16 -3.43
C ALA A 420 13.99 -23.94 -4.35
N ILE A 421 12.94 -23.85 -5.17
CA ILE A 421 12.64 -22.65 -5.97
C ILE A 421 12.38 -21.44 -5.05
N LEU A 422 11.53 -21.60 -4.03
CA LEU A 422 11.07 -20.52 -3.16
C LEU A 422 12.17 -19.94 -2.24
N VAL A 423 13.31 -20.61 -2.12
CA VAL A 423 14.49 -20.10 -1.37
C VAL A 423 15.69 -19.84 -2.27
N SER A 424 15.53 -19.98 -3.58
CA SER A 424 16.60 -19.70 -4.54
C SER A 424 16.91 -18.20 -4.58
N PRO A 425 18.20 -17.81 -4.69
CA PRO A 425 18.55 -16.42 -4.94
C PRO A 425 17.87 -15.83 -6.19
N ASP A 426 17.69 -16.62 -7.26
CA ASP A 426 16.99 -16.17 -8.47
C ASP A 426 15.49 -15.90 -8.24
N PHE A 427 14.88 -16.43 -7.16
CA PHE A 427 13.51 -16.11 -6.74
C PHE A 427 13.48 -14.95 -5.74
N LEU A 428 14.30 -15.03 -4.69
CA LEU A 428 14.33 -14.07 -3.58
C LEU A 428 14.89 -12.70 -3.97
N PHE A 429 15.68 -12.61 -5.05
CA PHE A 429 16.30 -11.36 -5.48
C PHE A 429 15.98 -11.03 -6.93
N ARG A 430 15.82 -9.73 -7.18
CA ARG A 430 15.74 -9.12 -8.50
C ARG A 430 17.17 -8.81 -8.95
N ILE A 431 17.74 -9.73 -9.72
CA ILE A 431 19.13 -9.67 -10.17
C ILE A 431 19.17 -9.17 -11.61
N GLU A 432 19.87 -8.07 -11.81
CA GLU A 432 20.24 -7.56 -13.14
C GLU A 432 21.71 -7.88 -13.35
N ARG A 433 22.04 -8.49 -14.49
CA ARG A 433 23.38 -9.04 -14.72
C ARG A 433 24.16 -8.13 -15.66
N ASP A 434 25.34 -7.73 -15.23
CA ASP A 434 26.28 -6.99 -16.06
C ASP A 434 26.61 -7.81 -17.33
N PRO A 435 26.53 -7.22 -18.54
CA PRO A 435 26.93 -7.89 -19.77
C PRO A 435 28.42 -8.25 -19.71
N ALA A 436 28.77 -9.47 -20.10
CA ALA A 436 30.13 -9.99 -19.98
C ALA A 436 31.21 -9.28 -20.83
N ARG A 437 30.82 -8.32 -21.70
CA ARG A 437 31.70 -7.70 -22.69
C ARG A 437 31.88 -6.19 -22.52
N ASP A 438 31.28 -5.59 -21.49
CA ASP A 438 31.34 -4.14 -21.33
C ASP A 438 32.46 -3.72 -20.37
N ALA A 439 33.07 -2.56 -20.65
CA ALA A 439 34.08 -1.99 -19.77
C ALA A 439 33.46 -1.63 -18.41
N PRO A 440 34.22 -1.74 -17.29
CA PRO A 440 33.74 -1.28 -16.00
C PRO A 440 33.24 0.17 -16.06
N GLY A 441 32.02 0.41 -15.58
CA GLY A 441 31.38 1.74 -15.59
C GLY A 441 30.69 2.11 -16.91
N ALA A 442 30.68 1.24 -17.93
CA ALA A 442 29.90 1.46 -19.14
C ALA A 442 28.40 1.44 -18.86
N VAL A 443 27.68 2.37 -19.46
CA VAL A 443 26.22 2.42 -19.41
C VAL A 443 25.64 1.51 -20.48
N TYR A 444 24.84 0.54 -20.07
CA TYR A 444 24.16 -0.39 -20.97
C TYR A 444 22.65 -0.40 -20.70
N ARG A 445 21.90 -0.84 -21.71
CA ARG A 445 20.46 -1.03 -21.57
C ARG A 445 20.18 -2.43 -21.03
N ILE A 446 19.34 -2.51 -20.01
CA ILE A 446 18.85 -3.79 -19.47
C ILE A 446 18.17 -4.64 -20.55
N ASN A 447 18.18 -5.96 -20.37
CA ASN A 447 17.51 -6.88 -21.27
C ASN A 447 15.99 -6.88 -21.08
N ASP A 448 15.23 -7.51 -21.99
CA ASP A 448 13.76 -7.44 -21.94
C ASP A 448 13.16 -8.21 -20.75
N PHE A 449 13.83 -9.24 -20.22
CA PHE A 449 13.37 -9.94 -19.02
C PHE A 449 13.58 -9.10 -17.76
N GLU A 450 14.71 -8.39 -17.68
CA GLU A 450 14.96 -7.39 -16.63
C GLU A 450 13.96 -6.24 -16.71
N LEU A 451 13.63 -5.77 -17.92
CA LEU A 451 12.58 -4.77 -18.14
C LEU A 451 11.21 -5.28 -17.71
N ALA A 452 10.83 -6.51 -18.08
CA ALA A 452 9.59 -7.15 -17.63
C ALA A 452 9.51 -7.24 -16.10
N SER A 453 10.62 -7.65 -15.46
CA SER A 453 10.70 -7.70 -14.00
C SER A 453 10.57 -6.31 -13.38
N ARG A 454 11.28 -5.29 -13.90
CA ARG A 454 11.16 -3.91 -13.40
C ARG A 454 9.74 -3.38 -13.51
N LEU A 455 9.09 -3.57 -14.65
CA LEU A 455 7.71 -3.13 -14.88
C LEU A 455 6.73 -3.83 -13.94
N SER A 456 6.84 -5.15 -13.79
CA SER A 456 5.93 -5.93 -12.95
C SER A 456 6.08 -5.59 -11.47
N PHE A 457 7.29 -5.45 -10.95
CA PHE A 457 7.45 -5.04 -9.55
C PHE A 457 7.09 -3.58 -9.32
N PHE A 458 7.28 -2.71 -10.32
CA PHE A 458 6.86 -1.31 -10.20
C PHE A 458 5.34 -1.18 -10.16
N LEU A 459 4.61 -1.85 -11.06
CA LEU A 459 3.16 -1.69 -11.18
C LEU A 459 2.35 -2.63 -10.28
N TRP A 460 2.85 -3.84 -10.02
CA TRP A 460 2.10 -4.90 -9.32
C TRP A 460 2.78 -5.40 -8.05
N SER A 461 3.96 -4.89 -7.69
CA SER A 461 4.78 -5.41 -6.58
C SER A 461 4.90 -6.93 -6.61
N SER A 462 5.04 -7.52 -7.80
CA SER A 462 5.01 -8.97 -8.01
C SER A 462 5.76 -9.41 -9.26
N ILE A 463 5.85 -10.73 -9.48
CA ILE A 463 6.50 -11.33 -10.65
C ILE A 463 5.70 -11.09 -11.95
N PRO A 464 6.39 -10.93 -13.10
CA PRO A 464 5.74 -10.82 -14.40
C PRO A 464 5.01 -12.11 -14.77
N GLU A 465 3.87 -11.96 -15.44
CA GLU A 465 3.09 -13.06 -15.99
C GLU A 465 3.61 -13.51 -17.37
N ASP A 466 3.05 -14.62 -17.86
CA ASP A 466 3.52 -15.29 -19.07
C ASP A 466 3.45 -14.41 -20.33
N GLU A 467 2.48 -13.50 -20.45
CA GLU A 467 2.38 -12.57 -21.58
C GLU A 467 3.62 -11.66 -21.63
N LEU A 468 3.96 -11.02 -20.51
CA LEU A 468 5.10 -10.10 -20.43
C LEU A 468 6.44 -10.84 -20.62
N LEU A 469 6.58 -12.03 -20.02
CA LEU A 469 7.74 -12.90 -20.22
C LEU A 469 7.84 -13.41 -21.66
N THR A 470 6.73 -13.60 -22.37
CA THR A 470 6.72 -14.02 -23.78
C THR A 470 7.12 -12.87 -24.70
N LEU A 471 6.59 -11.67 -24.49
CA LEU A 471 7.02 -10.47 -25.22
C LEU A 471 8.50 -10.17 -24.99
N ALA A 472 8.99 -10.39 -23.77
CA ALA A 472 10.40 -10.27 -23.46
C ALA A 472 11.27 -11.29 -24.20
N GLY A 473 10.85 -12.55 -24.23
CA GLY A 473 11.53 -13.59 -25.01
C GLY A 473 11.50 -13.38 -26.52
N GLN A 474 10.55 -12.59 -27.02
CA GLN A 474 10.45 -12.17 -28.42
C GLN A 474 11.23 -10.88 -28.72
N HIS A 475 11.89 -10.27 -27.74
CA HIS A 475 12.55 -8.96 -27.86
C HIS A 475 11.63 -7.81 -28.31
N ARG A 476 10.33 -7.94 -28.04
CA ARG A 476 9.31 -6.96 -28.46
C ARG A 476 8.95 -5.97 -27.36
N LEU A 477 9.23 -6.31 -26.09
CA LEU A 477 8.77 -5.52 -24.96
C LEU A 477 9.39 -4.11 -24.94
N ARG A 478 10.62 -3.96 -25.44
CA ARG A 478 11.29 -2.64 -25.55
C ARG A 478 10.75 -1.71 -26.62
N SER A 479 9.88 -2.20 -27.52
CA SER A 479 9.23 -1.35 -28.53
C SER A 479 8.33 -0.33 -27.83
N PRO A 480 8.46 0.99 -28.10
CA PRO A 480 7.66 2.01 -27.42
C PRO A 480 6.15 1.75 -27.51
N VAL A 481 5.66 1.27 -28.65
CA VAL A 481 4.24 0.95 -28.86
C VAL A 481 3.81 -0.23 -27.99
N VAL A 482 4.59 -1.32 -27.97
CA VAL A 482 4.28 -2.52 -27.17
C VAL A 482 4.40 -2.21 -25.69
N LEU A 483 5.44 -1.49 -25.28
CA LEU A 483 5.66 -1.08 -23.89
C LEU A 483 4.47 -0.27 -23.37
N HIS A 484 4.03 0.73 -24.12
CA HIS A 484 2.91 1.58 -23.75
C HIS A 484 1.58 0.79 -23.67
N GLN A 485 1.34 -0.13 -24.61
CA GLN A 485 0.19 -1.04 -24.56
C GLN A 485 0.21 -1.91 -23.30
N GLN A 486 1.37 -2.49 -22.96
CA GLN A 486 1.52 -3.34 -21.78
C GLN A 486 1.37 -2.55 -20.48
N VAL A 487 1.93 -1.34 -20.38
CA VAL A 487 1.75 -0.48 -19.19
C VAL A 487 0.27 -0.17 -18.97
N ARG A 488 -0.48 0.20 -20.01
CA ARG A 488 -1.93 0.46 -19.88
C ARG A 488 -2.71 -0.78 -19.47
N ARG A 489 -2.42 -1.93 -20.07
CA ARG A 489 -3.04 -3.21 -19.67
C ARG A 489 -2.75 -3.54 -18.21
N MET A 490 -1.50 -3.36 -17.78
CA MET A 490 -1.08 -3.67 -16.41
C MET A 490 -1.71 -2.71 -15.39
N LEU A 491 -1.88 -1.43 -15.73
CA LEU A 491 -2.60 -0.47 -14.89
C LEU A 491 -4.10 -0.76 -14.79
N ALA A 492 -4.70 -1.40 -15.80
CA ALA A 492 -6.09 -1.85 -15.76
C ALA A 492 -6.30 -3.18 -15.01
N ASP A 493 -5.24 -3.94 -14.77
CA ASP A 493 -5.28 -5.19 -13.99
C ASP A 493 -5.48 -4.87 -12.50
N PRO A 494 -6.32 -5.62 -11.76
CA PRO A 494 -6.53 -5.41 -10.32
C PRO A 494 -5.23 -5.41 -9.51
N ARG A 495 -4.19 -6.13 -9.94
CA ARG A 495 -2.89 -6.15 -9.25
C ARG A 495 -2.21 -4.77 -9.19
N SER A 496 -2.61 -3.82 -10.03
CA SER A 496 -2.15 -2.42 -9.96
C SER A 496 -2.52 -1.72 -8.65
N GLU A 497 -3.48 -2.25 -7.89
CA GLU A 497 -3.80 -1.78 -6.55
C GLU A 497 -2.61 -1.86 -5.58
N ALA A 498 -1.60 -2.69 -5.90
CA ALA A 498 -0.33 -2.69 -5.20
C ALA A 498 0.38 -1.32 -5.20
N LEU A 499 0.17 -0.46 -6.21
CA LEU A 499 0.66 0.92 -6.19
C LEU A 499 -0.06 1.77 -5.14
N VAL A 500 -1.34 1.53 -4.92
CA VAL A 500 -2.11 2.23 -3.90
C VAL A 500 -1.62 1.80 -2.52
N SER A 501 -1.73 0.50 -2.22
CA SER A 501 -1.42 -0.04 -0.89
C SER A 501 0.07 -0.02 -0.51
N ASN A 502 0.99 -0.10 -1.49
CA ASN A 502 2.43 -0.07 -1.21
C ASN A 502 3.08 1.28 -1.43
N PHE A 503 2.77 2.00 -2.51
CA PHE A 503 3.39 3.29 -2.75
C PHE A 503 2.64 4.40 -2.01
N ALA A 504 1.34 4.60 -2.25
CA ALA A 504 0.60 5.67 -1.57
C ALA A 504 0.51 5.42 -0.05
N GLY A 505 0.28 4.17 0.37
CA GLY A 505 0.23 3.82 1.79
C GLY A 505 1.50 4.13 2.59
N GLN A 506 2.68 4.09 1.95
CA GLN A 506 3.96 4.48 2.56
C GLN A 506 4.27 5.96 2.38
N TRP A 507 4.09 6.47 1.16
CA TRP A 507 4.32 7.88 0.84
C TRP A 507 3.48 8.83 1.70
N LEU A 508 2.24 8.44 2.02
CA LEU A 508 1.30 9.23 2.79
C LEU A 508 1.23 8.82 4.27
N ASP A 509 2.13 7.95 4.74
CA ASP A 509 2.18 7.42 6.11
C ASP A 509 0.90 6.67 6.57
N LEU A 510 0.03 6.28 5.65
CA LEU A 510 -1.27 5.65 5.97
C LEU A 510 -1.11 4.29 6.65
N ARG A 511 -0.01 3.57 6.41
CA ARG A 511 0.30 2.32 7.12
C ARG A 511 0.47 2.53 8.63
N ASN A 512 0.82 3.74 9.07
CA ASN A 512 0.94 4.08 10.47
C ASN A 512 -0.43 4.32 11.12
N LEU A 513 -1.50 4.49 10.34
CA LEU A 513 -2.83 4.76 10.86
C LEU A 513 -3.26 3.68 11.85
N ALA A 514 -2.99 2.40 11.60
CA ALA A 514 -3.30 1.30 12.52
C ALA A 514 -2.55 1.38 13.88
N LEU A 515 -1.40 2.06 13.92
CA LEU A 515 -0.61 2.24 15.13
C LEU A 515 -1.07 3.44 15.97
N LEU A 516 -1.78 4.39 15.36
CA LEU A 516 -2.25 5.59 16.02
C LEU A 516 -3.50 5.29 16.85
N ARG A 517 -3.45 5.67 18.12
CA ARG A 517 -4.55 5.50 19.06
C ARG A 517 -5.02 6.87 19.55
N PRO A 518 -6.00 7.49 18.87
CA PRO A 518 -6.65 8.68 19.39
C PRO A 518 -7.18 8.44 20.80
N ASP A 519 -7.01 9.43 21.67
CA ASP A 519 -7.45 9.37 23.05
C ASP A 519 -8.98 9.24 23.10
N PRO A 520 -9.53 8.14 23.63
CA PRO A 520 -10.98 7.90 23.62
C PRO A 520 -11.76 8.90 24.48
N ASP A 521 -11.14 9.51 25.49
CA ASP A 521 -11.80 10.52 26.32
C ASP A 521 -11.95 11.85 25.56
N VAL A 522 -11.04 12.12 24.62
CA VAL A 522 -11.05 13.33 23.78
C VAL A 522 -11.83 13.11 22.47
N PHE A 523 -11.69 11.93 21.87
CA PHE A 523 -12.26 11.56 20.58
C PHE A 523 -13.13 10.29 20.69
N PRO A 524 -14.24 10.34 21.43
CA PRO A 524 -15.07 9.16 21.72
C PRO A 524 -15.69 8.54 20.46
N GLU A 525 -15.86 9.34 19.39
CA GLU A 525 -16.42 8.88 18.12
C GLU A 525 -15.41 8.13 17.23
N PHE A 526 -14.10 8.20 17.51
CA PHE A 526 -13.09 7.57 16.66
C PHE A 526 -12.99 6.08 16.97
N ASP A 527 -13.33 5.20 16.03
CA ASP A 527 -13.25 3.75 16.21
C ASP A 527 -12.66 3.05 14.97
N GLU A 528 -12.55 1.72 15.01
CA GLU A 528 -11.85 0.98 13.95
C GLU A 528 -12.61 1.03 12.62
N SER A 529 -13.95 0.93 12.65
CA SER A 529 -14.81 1.14 11.48
C SER A 529 -14.61 2.54 10.84
N LEU A 530 -14.43 3.60 11.65
CA LEU A 530 -14.04 4.90 11.11
C LEU A 530 -12.63 4.89 10.52
N ARG A 531 -11.67 4.27 11.22
CA ARG A 531 -10.28 4.16 10.74
C ARG A 531 -10.20 3.48 9.39
N GLU A 532 -10.85 2.35 9.23
CA GLU A 532 -10.95 1.62 7.96
C GLU A 532 -11.61 2.49 6.90
N SER A 533 -12.69 3.20 7.26
CA SER A 533 -13.37 4.08 6.30
C SER A 533 -12.50 5.26 5.84
N LEU A 534 -11.68 5.83 6.73
CA LEU A 534 -10.71 6.88 6.42
C LEU A 534 -9.59 6.38 5.50
N LEU A 535 -9.11 5.15 5.74
CA LEU A 535 -8.10 4.52 4.90
C LEU A 535 -8.66 4.26 3.49
N GLU A 536 -9.81 3.61 3.41
CA GLU A 536 -10.49 3.26 2.15
C GLU A 536 -10.83 4.50 1.31
N GLU A 537 -11.26 5.61 1.94
CA GLU A 537 -11.43 6.89 1.23
C GLU A 537 -10.16 7.29 0.47
N THR A 538 -9.02 7.20 1.15
CA THR A 538 -7.73 7.67 0.62
C THR A 538 -7.23 6.75 -0.49
N ASP A 539 -7.38 5.44 -0.28
CA ASP A 539 -6.98 4.42 -1.24
C ASP A 539 -7.83 4.53 -2.52
N LEU A 540 -9.16 4.63 -2.40
CA LEU A 540 -10.06 4.85 -3.54
C LEU A 540 -9.79 6.18 -4.24
N PHE A 541 -9.51 7.23 -3.47
CA PHE A 541 -9.19 8.54 -4.03
C PHE A 541 -7.92 8.50 -4.88
N PHE A 542 -6.81 7.97 -4.34
CA PHE A 542 -5.55 7.82 -5.07
C PHE A 542 -5.70 6.87 -6.26
N ALA A 543 -6.40 5.74 -6.07
CA ALA A 543 -6.70 4.79 -7.14
C ALA A 543 -7.47 5.44 -8.28
N SER A 544 -8.42 6.33 -7.99
CA SER A 544 -9.18 7.07 -9.00
C SER A 544 -8.31 7.99 -9.83
N VAL A 545 -7.33 8.67 -9.22
CA VAL A 545 -6.40 9.54 -9.95
C VAL A 545 -5.51 8.71 -10.88
N LEU A 546 -5.00 7.59 -10.38
CA LEU A 546 -4.13 6.69 -11.14
C LEU A 546 -4.86 5.98 -12.30
N ARG A 547 -6.00 5.34 -12.02
CA ARG A 547 -6.73 4.50 -12.99
C ARG A 547 -7.46 5.31 -14.05
N GLU A 548 -7.93 6.51 -13.70
CA GLU A 548 -8.63 7.39 -14.63
C GLU A 548 -7.69 8.36 -15.37
N ASP A 549 -6.35 8.21 -15.22
CA ASP A 549 -5.33 9.07 -15.83
C ASP A 549 -5.58 10.57 -15.57
N ARG A 550 -5.91 10.90 -14.31
CA ARG A 550 -6.21 12.28 -13.90
C ARG A 550 -4.94 13.07 -13.68
N SER A 551 -5.12 14.39 -13.63
CA SER A 551 -4.04 15.30 -13.26
C SER A 551 -3.54 14.96 -11.84
N VAL A 552 -2.22 14.89 -11.67
CA VAL A 552 -1.61 14.78 -10.34
C VAL A 552 -1.99 15.95 -9.41
N LEU A 553 -2.39 17.09 -9.99
CA LEU A 553 -2.88 18.25 -9.23
C LEU A 553 -4.23 17.95 -8.54
N ASP A 554 -4.98 16.96 -8.99
CA ASP A 554 -6.22 16.53 -8.34
C ASP A 554 -5.94 16.00 -6.93
N LEU A 555 -4.73 15.46 -6.66
CA LEU A 555 -4.33 15.04 -5.31
C LEU A 555 -4.36 16.19 -4.30
N VAL A 556 -4.32 17.44 -4.74
CA VAL A 556 -4.41 18.63 -3.88
C VAL A 556 -5.75 19.35 -4.06
N GLY A 557 -6.20 19.50 -5.31
CA GLY A 557 -7.32 20.39 -5.66
C GLY A 557 -8.61 19.69 -6.09
N ALA A 558 -8.75 18.38 -5.91
CA ALA A 558 -9.99 17.69 -6.28
C ALA A 558 -11.18 18.19 -5.44
N HIS A 559 -12.30 18.44 -6.11
CA HIS A 559 -13.59 18.80 -5.51
C HIS A 559 -14.48 17.58 -5.30
N TYR A 560 -13.89 16.39 -5.12
CA TYR A 560 -14.61 15.16 -4.87
C TYR A 560 -13.83 14.28 -3.88
N THR A 561 -14.54 13.38 -3.21
CA THR A 561 -13.95 12.29 -2.40
C THR A 561 -14.80 11.03 -2.49
N PHE A 562 -14.43 9.96 -1.79
CA PHE A 562 -15.17 8.71 -1.71
C PHE A 562 -15.72 8.51 -0.30
N LEU A 563 -17.05 8.32 -0.19
CA LEU A 563 -17.72 8.21 1.12
C LEU A 563 -18.61 6.97 1.16
N ASN A 564 -18.56 6.26 2.29
CA ASN A 564 -19.65 5.42 2.79
C ASN A 564 -20.47 6.21 3.82
N GLN A 565 -21.53 5.61 4.37
CA GLN A 565 -22.36 6.26 5.38
C GLN A 565 -21.56 6.68 6.61
N ARG A 566 -20.73 5.78 7.14
CA ARG A 566 -19.94 6.03 8.35
C ARG A 566 -19.07 7.29 8.23
N LEU A 567 -18.38 7.41 7.11
CA LEU A 567 -17.51 8.55 6.86
C LEU A 567 -18.30 9.83 6.55
N ALA A 568 -19.42 9.71 5.84
CA ALA A 568 -20.29 10.84 5.56
C ALA A 568 -20.88 11.45 6.85
N GLU A 569 -21.30 10.63 7.80
CA GLU A 569 -21.73 11.06 9.13
C GLU A 569 -20.61 11.79 9.88
N HIS A 570 -19.40 11.22 9.88
CA HIS A 570 -18.22 11.85 10.49
C HIS A 570 -17.88 13.20 9.85
N TYR A 571 -18.11 13.35 8.54
CA TYR A 571 -17.88 14.60 7.81
C TYR A 571 -19.06 15.57 7.82
N GLY A 572 -20.21 15.17 8.35
CA GLY A 572 -21.43 15.98 8.33
C GLY A 572 -22.02 16.14 6.92
N ILE A 573 -21.79 15.18 6.02
CA ILE A 573 -22.31 15.17 4.65
C ILE A 573 -23.60 14.34 4.61
N PRO A 574 -24.78 14.96 4.40
CA PRO A 574 -26.05 14.24 4.45
C PRO A 574 -26.29 13.38 3.19
N ASN A 575 -27.31 12.53 3.24
CA ASN A 575 -27.85 11.74 2.12
C ASN A 575 -26.92 10.63 1.56
N ILE A 576 -25.99 10.11 2.36
CA ILE A 576 -25.17 8.94 2.01
C ILE A 576 -25.50 7.81 2.98
N TYR A 577 -25.95 6.67 2.44
CA TYR A 577 -26.45 5.53 3.23
C TYR A 577 -25.82 4.21 2.79
N GLY A 578 -25.52 3.32 3.74
CA GLY A 578 -24.88 2.02 3.53
C GLY A 578 -23.34 2.04 3.56
N SER A 579 -22.76 0.84 3.67
CA SER A 579 -21.31 0.58 3.80
C SER A 579 -20.52 0.83 2.52
N GLN A 580 -21.18 0.85 1.35
CA GLN A 580 -20.53 0.99 0.06
C GLN A 580 -19.98 2.41 -0.16
N PHE A 581 -18.75 2.49 -0.66
CA PHE A 581 -18.15 3.76 -1.04
C PHE A 581 -18.71 4.27 -2.37
N ARG A 582 -18.90 5.58 -2.45
CA ARG A 582 -19.29 6.27 -3.69
C ARG A 582 -18.56 7.58 -3.84
N ARG A 583 -18.27 7.96 -5.07
CA ARG A 583 -17.69 9.28 -5.38
C ARG A 583 -18.73 10.36 -5.10
N VAL A 584 -18.38 11.33 -4.27
CA VAL A 584 -19.24 12.45 -3.87
C VAL A 584 -18.55 13.76 -4.23
N THR A 585 -19.31 14.69 -4.82
CA THR A 585 -18.84 16.05 -5.10
C THR A 585 -18.88 16.87 -3.82
N LEU A 586 -17.79 17.55 -3.51
CA LEU A 586 -17.64 18.41 -2.34
C LEU A 586 -17.97 19.86 -2.71
N THR A 587 -18.78 20.51 -1.88
CA THR A 587 -19.18 21.92 -2.06
C THR A 587 -18.39 22.88 -1.18
N ASP A 588 -17.76 22.38 -0.11
CA ASP A 588 -16.91 23.17 0.77
C ASP A 588 -15.53 23.33 0.11
N PRO A 589 -15.09 24.56 -0.24
CA PRO A 589 -13.78 24.79 -0.85
C PRO A 589 -12.61 24.43 0.07
N ASN A 590 -12.84 24.22 1.37
CA ASN A 590 -11.83 23.76 2.32
C ASN A 590 -11.74 22.23 2.41
N ARG A 591 -12.63 21.49 1.72
CA ARG A 591 -12.60 20.03 1.62
C ARG A 591 -12.27 19.62 0.19
N GLY A 592 -11.15 18.94 0.02
CA GLY A 592 -10.70 18.48 -1.29
C GLY A 592 -9.27 17.98 -1.29
N GLY A 593 -8.97 17.07 -2.20
CA GLY A 593 -7.67 16.41 -2.28
C GLY A 593 -7.28 15.67 -0.98
N LEU A 594 -6.01 15.29 -0.89
CA LEU A 594 -5.44 14.57 0.25
C LEU A 594 -5.44 15.42 1.53
N LEU A 595 -5.24 16.74 1.42
CA LEU A 595 -5.10 17.61 2.59
C LEU A 595 -6.40 17.74 3.40
N GLY A 596 -7.55 17.48 2.79
CA GLY A 596 -8.85 17.50 3.45
C GLY A 596 -9.29 16.15 4.03
N GLN A 597 -8.55 15.06 3.79
CA GLN A 597 -8.94 13.71 4.22
C GLN A 597 -8.55 13.44 5.67
N GLY A 598 -9.46 12.81 6.40
CA GLY A 598 -9.30 12.54 7.83
C GLY A 598 -8.16 11.57 8.14
N SER A 599 -7.81 10.68 7.22
CA SER A 599 -6.63 9.80 7.31
C SER A 599 -5.34 10.61 7.43
N ILE A 600 -5.12 11.55 6.50
CA ILE A 600 -3.96 12.45 6.47
C ILE A 600 -3.94 13.35 7.70
N LEU A 601 -5.09 13.93 8.05
CA LEU A 601 -5.22 14.75 9.25
C LEU A 601 -4.93 13.97 10.54
N THR A 602 -5.22 12.67 10.57
CA THR A 602 -4.94 11.79 11.72
C THR A 602 -3.45 11.45 11.80
N VAL A 603 -2.81 11.02 10.70
CA VAL A 603 -1.38 10.65 10.70
C VAL A 603 -0.43 11.83 10.93
N THR A 604 -0.93 13.05 10.77
CA THR A 604 -0.21 14.30 11.01
C THR A 604 -0.64 15.00 12.31
N SER A 605 -1.24 14.27 13.25
CA SER A 605 -1.69 14.78 14.54
C SER A 605 -1.19 13.94 15.72
N TYR A 606 -1.31 14.50 16.94
CA TYR A 606 -1.07 13.74 18.17
C TYR A 606 -2.33 12.98 18.59
N PRO A 607 -2.20 11.89 19.38
CA PRO A 607 -3.34 11.13 19.92
C PRO A 607 -4.44 11.96 20.58
N ASN A 608 -4.09 13.04 21.26
CA ASN A 608 -5.00 13.84 22.07
C ASN A 608 -5.28 15.24 21.51
N ARG A 609 -4.68 15.61 20.37
CA ARG A 609 -4.83 16.95 19.77
C ARG A 609 -4.31 17.01 18.35
N THR A 610 -4.83 17.96 17.59
CA THR A 610 -4.28 18.29 16.27
C THR A 610 -2.89 18.96 16.35
N SER A 611 -2.10 18.87 15.27
CA SER A 611 -0.79 19.52 15.17
C SER A 611 -0.64 20.32 13.87
N ILE A 612 -0.36 21.63 13.99
CA ILE A 612 0.00 22.48 12.84
C ILE A 612 1.42 22.14 12.37
N VAL A 613 2.32 21.91 13.33
CA VAL A 613 3.74 21.61 13.06
C VAL A 613 3.92 20.31 12.28
N GLN A 614 3.28 19.21 12.72
CA GLN A 614 3.41 17.93 12.01
C GLN A 614 2.78 17.99 10.62
N ARG A 615 1.67 18.71 10.46
CA ARG A 615 1.04 18.93 9.16
C ARG A 615 1.93 19.69 8.19
N GLY A 616 2.42 20.86 8.60
CA GLY A 616 3.33 21.65 7.78
C GLY A 616 4.61 20.88 7.45
N LYS A 617 5.19 20.16 8.43
CA LYS A 617 6.35 19.28 8.22
C LYS A 617 6.05 18.23 7.16
N TRP A 618 4.94 17.51 7.29
CA TRP A 618 4.54 16.46 6.35
C TRP A 618 4.34 17.02 4.93
N ILE A 619 3.75 18.20 4.75
CA ILE A 619 3.62 18.86 3.44
C ILE A 619 5.01 19.17 2.86
N LEU A 620 5.90 19.74 3.67
CA LEU A 620 7.26 20.09 3.25
C LEU A 620 8.09 18.87 2.86
N GLU A 621 7.94 17.77 3.61
CA GLU A 621 8.67 16.52 3.41
C GLU A 621 8.09 15.69 2.26
N ASN A 622 6.81 15.35 2.33
CA ASN A 622 6.18 14.33 1.50
C ASN A 622 5.68 14.92 0.17
N LEU A 623 5.29 16.20 0.12
CA LEU A 623 4.77 16.82 -1.11
C LEU A 623 5.80 17.72 -1.80
N LEU A 624 6.53 18.54 -1.05
CA LEU A 624 7.43 19.55 -1.63
C LEU A 624 8.90 19.10 -1.73
N GLY A 625 9.29 18.01 -1.07
CA GLY A 625 10.66 17.48 -1.10
C GLY A 625 11.70 18.42 -0.47
N THR A 626 11.29 19.20 0.53
CA THR A 626 12.12 20.17 1.26
C THR A 626 11.91 20.04 2.77
N PRO A 627 12.39 18.96 3.40
CA PRO A 627 12.29 18.75 4.85
C PRO A 627 12.79 19.98 5.62
N PRO A 628 12.08 20.40 6.68
CA PRO A 628 12.64 21.37 7.62
C PRO A 628 13.89 20.79 8.31
N PRO A 629 14.85 21.63 8.75
CA PRO A 629 15.97 21.14 9.56
C PRO A 629 15.48 20.58 10.90
N PRO A 630 16.28 19.72 11.57
CA PRO A 630 15.93 19.23 12.89
C PRO A 630 15.75 20.40 13.88
N PRO A 631 14.84 20.28 14.86
CA PRO A 631 14.60 21.34 15.83
C PRO A 631 15.87 21.61 16.66
N PRO A 632 16.10 22.85 17.10
CA PRO A 632 17.19 23.18 18.02
C PRO A 632 17.07 22.37 19.33
N PRO A 633 18.20 22.01 19.97
CA PRO A 633 18.15 21.37 21.28
C PRO A 633 17.59 22.32 22.35
N GLY A 634 16.77 21.79 23.27
CA GLY A 634 16.30 22.53 24.46
C GLY A 634 15.10 23.46 24.27
N VAL A 635 14.33 23.31 23.18
CA VAL A 635 13.11 24.10 22.95
C VAL A 635 12.04 23.74 23.99
N ALA A 636 11.53 24.76 24.70
CA ALA A 636 10.47 24.59 25.69
C ALA A 636 9.13 24.18 25.05
N ALA A 637 8.29 23.46 25.79
CA ALA A 637 6.95 23.12 25.34
C ALA A 637 6.09 24.39 25.13
N LEU A 638 5.13 24.31 24.19
CA LEU A 638 4.16 25.37 23.97
C LEU A 638 3.33 25.60 25.24
N GLN A 639 3.23 26.86 25.65
CA GLN A 639 2.42 27.28 26.80
C GLN A 639 0.94 27.23 26.41
N PRO A 640 0.08 26.50 27.13
CA PRO A 640 -1.34 26.39 26.80
C PRO A 640 -2.13 27.67 27.09
N GLN A 641 -1.55 28.58 27.89
CA GLN A 641 -2.18 29.83 28.31
C GLN A 641 -1.25 31.02 28.03
N ASN A 642 -1.85 32.18 27.78
CA ASN A 642 -1.10 33.43 27.74
C ASN A 642 -0.77 33.92 29.16
N HIS A 643 -0.07 35.06 29.26
CA HIS A 643 0.28 35.69 30.54
C HIS A 643 -0.93 36.09 31.40
N ASP A 644 -2.12 36.19 30.82
CA ASP A 644 -3.38 36.52 31.51
C ASP A 644 -4.19 35.27 31.92
N GLY A 645 -3.66 34.07 31.68
CA GLY A 645 -4.35 32.80 31.98
C GLY A 645 -5.41 32.36 30.96
N LYS A 646 -5.58 33.08 29.83
CA LYS A 646 -6.49 32.68 28.74
C LYS A 646 -5.89 31.48 28.01
N LEU A 647 -6.69 30.42 27.85
CA LEU A 647 -6.35 29.28 27.02
C LEU A 647 -6.23 29.70 25.55
N LEU A 648 -5.09 29.38 24.94
CA LEU A 648 -4.78 29.72 23.55
C LEU A 648 -5.13 28.55 22.64
N THR A 649 -5.69 28.86 21.47
CA THR A 649 -5.81 27.91 20.36
C THR A 649 -4.42 27.46 19.90
N SER A 650 -4.32 26.30 19.24
CA SER A 650 -3.03 25.84 18.69
C SER A 650 -2.40 26.84 17.72
N ARG A 651 -3.22 27.62 17.00
CA ARG A 651 -2.75 28.70 16.13
C ARG A 651 -2.14 29.84 16.94
N GLU A 652 -2.85 30.35 17.94
CA GLU A 652 -2.34 31.45 18.79
C GLU A 652 -1.06 31.05 19.54
N GLN A 653 -0.99 29.80 20.05
CA GLN A 653 0.24 29.29 20.70
C GLN A 653 1.43 29.32 19.74
N MET A 654 1.20 28.98 18.46
CA MET A 654 2.25 28.96 17.44
C MET A 654 2.65 30.37 16.99
N GLU A 655 1.70 31.28 16.85
CA GLU A 655 1.97 32.70 16.59
C GLU A 655 2.87 33.31 17.69
N GLN A 656 2.60 32.97 18.96
CA GLN A 656 3.47 33.35 20.07
C GLN A 656 4.86 32.69 19.96
N HIS A 657 4.93 31.40 19.64
CA HIS A 657 6.19 30.67 19.49
C HIS A 657 7.09 31.26 18.39
N ARG A 658 6.51 31.78 17.32
CA ARG A 658 7.20 32.44 16.20
C ARG A 658 7.75 33.83 16.51
N THR A 659 7.50 34.38 17.70
CA THR A 659 8.13 35.64 18.11
C THR A 659 9.62 35.48 18.36
N ASP A 660 10.09 34.26 18.66
CA ASP A 660 11.51 33.93 18.72
C ASP A 660 12.10 33.82 17.29
N PRO A 661 13.11 34.62 16.93
CA PRO A 661 13.76 34.57 15.61
C PRO A 661 14.31 33.19 15.22
N VAL A 662 14.75 32.39 16.19
CA VAL A 662 15.27 31.03 15.96
C VAL A 662 14.13 30.12 15.50
N CYS A 663 12.99 30.16 16.18
CA CYS A 663 11.81 29.36 15.83
C CYS A 663 11.18 29.84 14.53
N ALA A 664 11.09 31.16 14.33
CA ALA A 664 10.52 31.78 13.13
C ALA A 664 11.21 31.32 11.83
N SER A 665 12.51 31.03 11.89
CA SER A 665 13.30 30.60 10.73
C SER A 665 12.72 29.39 9.99
N CYS A 666 12.11 28.46 10.73
CA CYS A 666 11.47 27.25 10.18
C CYS A 666 9.94 27.40 10.12
N HIS A 667 9.35 27.94 11.18
CA HIS A 667 7.91 28.03 11.37
C HIS A 667 7.22 29.05 10.45
N ALA A 668 7.93 30.07 9.96
CA ALA A 668 7.36 31.04 9.02
C ALA A 668 6.86 30.42 7.71
N ARG A 669 7.46 29.30 7.29
CA ARG A 669 7.04 28.55 6.10
C ARG A 669 6.13 27.38 6.43
N MET A 670 6.40 26.70 7.54
CA MET A 670 5.72 25.47 7.91
C MET A 670 4.30 25.72 8.42
N ASP A 671 4.10 26.70 9.28
CA ASP A 671 2.80 26.88 9.97
C ASP A 671 1.67 27.48 9.13
N PRO A 672 1.93 28.28 8.06
CA PRO A 672 0.88 28.70 7.15
C PRO A 672 0.33 27.60 6.24
N LEU A 673 1.04 26.46 6.13
CA LEU A 673 0.62 25.27 5.38
C LEU A 673 -0.28 24.41 6.28
#